data_AF-S3A9J8-F1
#
_entry.id   AF-S3A9J8-F1
#
_cell.length_a   1.000
_cell.length_b   1.000
_cell.length_c   1.000
_cell.angle_alpha   90.00
_cell.angle_beta   90.00
_cell.angle_gamma   90.00
#
_symmetry.space_group_name_H-M   'P 1'
#
loop_
_entity.id
_entity.type
_entity.pdbx_description
1 polymer ?
#
loop_
_entity_poly.entity_id
_entity_poly.type
_entity_poly.pdbx_seq_one_letter_code
_entity_poly.pdbx_strand_id
1 'polypeptide(L)'
;EAQRQAAIKAEQERIAAEQAETQRQAAIKAEQDRIAAEQAEADAERARLDAAAAKAAADAAAKAQAEAEAKARSEAAAEAQRQAAIKAEQERIAAEQEKAELEAKIKAEQEAKAQTEAKARAEAEAKQAQEPKLPESYVNERNQASTKGSTTTGEKNILSQPIDPPLQADTSAKITLTFDINNYESMTGTVDNKEIKYRAFEYIPYVSNPIDIDQQYINIYIPEEYFNNGTVNGYNTQTAPIFMPNNVGGYMPSQPMTPKVENNKPNSALYALSRGYVVASPATRGRTNKASDGNFIGKAPAVIVDLQAATAYLHANDATMPGNAKRIITNGTSAGGAVSLLQGATGNTSDYQPYLQALGAATASTDVYASSAYAPITNLDAADMAYEWSYNGITSFNKVTMGQGELPQANVGGAQAPMQRSVQRMNLTNDDVAYSDLLKSHFPDYVNNLQLRDRTGVILKLDKKGNGTFKQYVKSFIIDAANKAKSNGTDVSRYSFLVLDKNTGMVKDIDWDAYNSFTSRSKAPGAFDSRANDSGENSLFGTSTSDTNHFTITAALHDTTTNNDVYVENAKIVTMMNPMNYLGSPSATNAKYYRIRYGTADSNTSVAIPLIVGTRAQNLGYSVDMATPFGVDHAGDYDLQDLFNWMDSIVKNGR
;
A
#
# COMPACT_ATOMS: atom_id res chain seq x y z
N GLU A 1 42.77 59.46 91.99
CA GLU A 1 43.28 58.46 91.01
C GLU A 1 42.23 57.59 90.31
N ALA A 2 41.58 56.64 91.00
CA ALA A 2 40.82 55.56 90.34
C ALA A 2 39.67 56.02 89.42
N GLN A 3 38.89 57.02 89.83
CA GLN A 3 37.81 57.58 89.01
C GLN A 3 38.32 58.28 87.73
N ARG A 4 39.50 58.90 87.79
CA ARG A 4 40.13 59.56 86.63
C ARG A 4 40.60 58.53 85.60
N GLN A 5 41.17 57.42 86.05
CA GLN A 5 41.57 56.32 85.16
C GLN A 5 40.35 55.62 84.53
N ALA A 6 39.25 55.45 85.27
CA ALA A 6 38.01 54.92 84.74
C ALA A 6 37.39 55.82 83.65
N ALA A 7 37.40 57.14 83.86
CA ALA A 7 36.92 58.11 82.88
C ALA A 7 37.76 58.13 81.59
N ILE A 8 39.09 58.03 81.70
CA ILE A 8 39.98 57.95 80.52
C ILE A 8 39.73 56.67 79.74
N LYS A 9 39.56 55.52 80.43
CA LYS A 9 39.27 54.24 79.77
C LYS A 9 37.93 54.26 79.05
N ALA A 10 36.89 54.83 79.67
CA ALA A 10 35.57 54.97 79.04
C ALA A 10 35.61 55.87 77.78
N GLU A 11 36.40 56.95 77.82
CA GLU A 11 36.57 57.82 76.65
C GLU A 11 37.37 57.15 75.53
N GLN A 12 38.39 56.35 75.87
CA GLN A 12 39.12 55.53 74.88
C GLN A 12 38.22 54.48 74.22
N GLU A 13 37.34 53.83 75.00
CA GLU A 13 36.36 52.87 74.48
C GLU A 13 35.32 53.55 73.60
N ARG A 14 34.88 54.77 73.95
CA ARG A 14 33.97 55.59 73.11
C ARG A 14 34.61 55.93 71.76
N ILE A 15 35.87 56.39 71.76
CA ILE A 15 36.61 56.72 70.53
C ILE A 15 36.80 55.46 69.67
N ALA A 16 37.13 54.31 70.27
CA ALA A 16 37.25 53.05 69.55
C ALA A 16 35.93 52.60 68.92
N ALA A 17 34.80 52.77 69.63
CA ALA A 17 33.48 52.47 69.10
C ALA A 17 33.08 53.39 67.93
N GLU A 18 33.37 54.68 68.04
CA GLU A 18 33.11 55.68 66.99
C GLU A 18 33.95 55.42 65.73
N GLN A 19 35.21 55.00 65.89
CA GLN A 19 36.06 54.56 64.78
C GLN A 19 35.54 53.27 64.12
N ALA A 20 35.07 52.30 64.91
CA ALA A 20 34.49 51.06 64.40
C ALA A 20 33.18 51.31 63.62
N GLU A 21 32.35 52.24 64.09
CA GLU A 21 31.13 52.64 63.38
C GLU A 21 31.43 53.35 62.06
N THR A 22 32.43 54.24 62.06
CA THR A 22 32.89 54.91 60.82
C THR A 22 33.41 53.91 59.79
N GLN A 23 34.19 52.90 60.23
CA GLN A 23 34.67 51.83 59.36
C GLN A 23 33.51 50.97 58.82
N ARG A 24 32.50 50.67 59.64
CA ARG A 24 31.31 49.92 59.22
C ARG A 24 30.51 50.69 58.16
N GLN A 25 30.33 51.99 58.34
CA GLN A 25 29.64 52.84 57.36
C GLN A 25 30.42 52.92 56.03
N ALA A 26 31.75 53.00 56.09
CA ALA A 26 32.59 52.96 54.89
C ALA A 26 32.49 51.62 54.14
N ALA A 27 32.44 50.49 54.88
CA ALA A 27 32.27 49.16 54.29
C ALA A 27 30.90 48.98 53.63
N ILE A 28 29.83 49.49 54.25
CA ILE A 28 28.47 49.45 53.67
C ILE A 28 28.43 50.25 52.36
N LYS A 29 29.04 51.45 52.33
CA LYS A 29 29.09 52.27 51.13
C LYS A 29 29.87 51.59 49.99
N ALA A 30 31.02 51.00 50.30
CA ALA A 30 31.81 50.26 49.32
C ALA A 30 31.04 49.08 48.73
N GLU A 31 30.24 48.38 49.53
CA GLU A 31 29.40 47.27 49.06
C GLU A 31 28.23 47.75 48.21
N GLN A 32 27.60 48.89 48.55
CA GLN A 32 26.58 49.51 47.72
C GLN A 32 27.12 49.93 46.34
N ASP A 33 28.32 50.52 46.31
CA ASP A 33 28.98 50.91 45.07
C ASP A 33 29.34 49.68 44.22
N ARG A 34 29.75 48.56 44.84
CA ARG A 34 30.00 47.27 44.17
C ARG A 34 28.74 46.71 43.51
N ILE A 35 27.62 46.69 44.24
CA ILE A 35 26.34 46.20 43.72
C ILE A 35 25.85 47.06 42.56
N ALA A 36 25.99 48.39 42.66
CA ALA A 36 25.62 49.29 41.57
C ALA A 36 26.46 49.07 40.31
N ALA A 37 27.76 48.80 40.45
CA ALA A 37 28.63 48.47 39.33
C ALA A 37 28.27 47.12 38.68
N GLU A 38 27.99 46.09 39.49
CA GLU A 38 27.57 44.77 39.02
C GLU A 38 26.23 44.82 38.26
N GLN A 39 25.29 45.64 38.74
CA GLN A 39 24.02 45.86 38.06
C GLN A 39 24.17 46.61 36.73
N ALA A 40 25.03 47.62 36.69
CA ALA A 40 25.34 48.34 35.45
C ALA A 40 26.00 47.44 34.40
N GLU A 41 26.84 46.49 34.81
CA GLU A 41 27.46 45.51 33.92
C GLU A 41 26.43 44.50 33.39
N ALA A 42 25.52 44.02 34.23
CA ALA A 42 24.44 43.12 33.82
C ALA A 42 23.48 43.79 32.82
N ASP A 43 23.14 45.06 33.03
CA ASP A 43 22.27 45.82 32.12
C ASP A 43 22.98 46.08 30.78
N ALA A 44 24.28 46.36 30.79
CA ALA A 44 25.08 46.52 29.57
C ALA A 44 25.17 45.22 28.76
N GLU A 45 25.32 44.07 29.42
CA GLU A 45 25.35 42.76 28.76
C GLU A 45 23.98 42.39 28.18
N ARG A 46 22.89 42.66 28.91
CA ARG A 46 21.53 42.47 28.40
C ARG A 46 21.26 43.30 27.15
N ALA A 47 21.69 44.57 27.14
CA ALA A 47 21.55 45.43 25.96
C ALA A 47 22.35 44.91 24.75
N ARG A 48 23.52 44.29 24.97
CA ARG A 48 24.30 43.64 23.90
C ARG A 48 23.60 42.41 23.34
N LEU A 49 23.03 41.56 24.21
CA LEU A 49 22.29 40.38 23.79
C LEU A 49 21.02 40.73 23.00
N ASP A 50 20.28 41.75 23.44
CA ASP A 50 19.10 42.24 22.73
C ASP A 50 19.46 42.83 21.35
N ALA A 51 20.57 43.58 21.26
CA ALA A 51 21.08 44.09 19.99
C ALA A 51 21.54 42.97 19.03
N ALA A 52 22.17 41.92 19.56
CA ALA A 52 22.59 40.75 18.78
C ALA A 52 21.38 39.96 18.26
N ALA A 53 20.34 39.77 19.09
CA ALA A 53 19.11 39.10 18.70
C ALA A 53 18.34 39.89 17.63
N ALA A 54 18.26 41.21 17.76
CA ALA A 54 17.64 42.08 16.76
C ALA A 54 18.37 42.03 15.41
N LYS A 55 19.71 42.00 15.42
CA LYS A 55 20.51 41.84 14.21
C LYS A 55 20.30 40.47 13.55
N ALA A 56 20.30 39.39 14.33
CA ALA A 56 20.04 38.04 13.81
C ALA A 56 18.63 37.90 13.19
N ALA A 57 17.62 38.52 13.80
CA ALA A 57 16.28 38.56 13.25
C ALA A 57 16.20 39.34 11.93
N ALA A 58 16.91 40.47 11.82
CA ALA A 58 16.99 41.24 10.58
C ALA A 58 17.70 40.47 9.46
N ASP A 59 18.81 39.80 9.77
CA ASP A 59 19.55 38.97 8.80
C ASP A 59 18.70 37.77 8.33
N ALA A 60 17.95 37.13 9.23
CA ALA A 60 17.03 36.05 8.89
C ALA A 60 15.87 36.52 8.00
N ALA A 61 15.30 37.70 8.28
CA ALA A 61 14.25 38.30 7.46
C ALA A 61 14.75 38.64 6.05
N ALA A 62 15.96 39.22 5.95
CA ALA A 62 16.58 39.52 4.66
C ALA A 62 16.87 38.25 3.84
N LYS A 63 17.33 37.18 4.48
CA LYS A 63 17.54 35.88 3.83
C LYS A 63 16.23 35.25 3.36
N ALA A 64 15.18 35.29 4.17
CA ALA A 64 13.87 34.77 3.80
C ALA A 64 13.26 35.54 2.61
N GLN A 65 13.44 36.87 2.57
CA GLN A 65 13.01 37.68 1.44
C GLN A 65 13.79 37.34 0.16
N ALA A 66 15.11 37.17 0.25
CA ALA A 66 15.92 36.78 -0.90
C ALA A 66 15.56 35.38 -1.45
N GLU A 67 15.28 34.42 -0.56
CA GLU A 67 14.83 33.07 -0.94
C GLU A 67 13.43 33.10 -1.59
N ALA A 68 12.52 33.92 -1.08
CA ALA A 68 11.20 34.11 -1.67
C ALA A 68 11.27 34.73 -3.08
N GLU A 69 12.13 35.74 -3.27
CA GLU A 69 12.35 36.37 -4.58
C GLU A 69 13.02 35.41 -5.59
N ALA A 70 13.99 34.61 -5.13
CA ALA A 70 14.62 33.58 -5.97
C ALA A 70 13.62 32.49 -6.39
N LYS A 71 12.76 32.05 -5.46
CA LYS A 71 11.70 31.08 -5.74
C LYS A 71 10.67 31.62 -6.74
N ALA A 72 10.22 32.86 -6.56
CA ALA A 72 9.29 33.51 -7.50
C ALA A 72 9.88 33.63 -8.91
N ARG A 73 11.17 33.95 -9.05
CA ARG A 73 11.85 33.98 -10.35
C ARG A 73 11.97 32.59 -10.99
N SER A 74 12.25 31.56 -10.18
CA SER A 74 12.31 30.17 -10.66
C SER A 74 10.94 29.66 -11.12
N GLU A 75 9.88 29.97 -10.36
CA GLU A 75 8.50 29.61 -10.71
C GLU A 75 8.04 30.31 -11.99
N ALA A 76 8.35 31.60 -12.15
CA ALA A 76 8.06 32.35 -13.38
C ALA A 76 8.83 31.79 -14.60
N ALA A 77 10.09 31.38 -14.43
CA ALA A 77 10.87 30.76 -15.49
C ALA A 77 10.32 29.37 -15.89
N ALA A 78 9.89 28.57 -14.91
CA ALA A 78 9.30 27.25 -15.15
C ALA A 78 7.93 27.36 -15.86
N GLU A 79 7.11 28.33 -15.49
CA GLU A 79 5.82 28.57 -16.15
C GLU A 79 6.01 29.07 -17.59
N ALA A 80 7.00 29.94 -17.84
CA ALA A 80 7.35 30.35 -19.21
C ALA A 80 7.83 29.16 -20.07
N GLN A 81 8.63 28.25 -19.52
CA GLN A 81 9.04 27.02 -20.21
C GLN A 81 7.86 26.08 -20.46
N ARG A 82 6.93 25.96 -19.51
CA ARG A 82 5.73 25.14 -19.65
C ARG A 82 4.82 25.68 -20.76
N GLN A 83 4.61 26.99 -20.82
CA GLN A 83 3.81 27.62 -21.88
C GLN A 83 4.46 27.44 -23.26
N ALA A 84 5.80 27.53 -23.34
CA ALA A 84 6.52 27.25 -24.58
C ALA A 84 6.39 25.78 -25.01
N ALA A 85 6.45 24.83 -24.06
CA ALA A 85 6.29 23.41 -24.34
C ALA A 85 4.85 23.05 -24.77
N ILE A 86 3.82 23.65 -24.14
CA ILE A 86 2.42 23.46 -24.54
C ILE A 86 2.21 23.97 -25.98
N LYS A 87 2.77 25.14 -26.31
CA LYS A 87 2.68 25.69 -27.67
C LYS A 87 3.37 24.79 -28.70
N ALA A 88 4.57 24.30 -28.40
CA ALA A 88 5.30 23.38 -29.28
C ALA A 88 4.55 22.04 -29.46
N GLU A 89 3.90 21.55 -28.41
CA GLU A 89 3.10 20.32 -28.46
C GLU A 89 1.82 20.51 -29.27
N GLN A 90 1.15 21.67 -29.16
CA GLN A 90 0.00 22.01 -29.99
C GLN A 90 0.37 22.09 -31.47
N GLU A 91 1.53 22.68 -31.80
CA GLU A 91 2.05 22.74 -33.17
C GLU A 91 2.39 21.33 -33.70
N ARG A 92 2.91 20.43 -32.85
CA ARG A 92 3.18 19.03 -33.21
C ARG A 92 1.90 18.24 -33.47
N ILE A 93 0.90 18.36 -32.61
CA ILE A 93 -0.41 17.68 -32.77
C ILE A 93 -1.08 18.14 -34.06
N ALA A 94 -1.02 19.44 -34.39
CA ALA A 94 -1.56 19.96 -35.65
C ALA A 94 -0.86 19.34 -36.87
N ALA A 95 0.48 19.26 -36.86
CA ALA A 95 1.25 18.64 -37.93
C ALA A 95 1.01 17.12 -38.06
N GLU A 96 0.79 16.43 -36.94
CA GLU A 96 0.48 15.00 -36.90
C GLU A 96 -0.94 14.70 -37.40
N GLN A 97 -1.92 15.58 -37.10
CA GLN A 97 -3.27 15.51 -37.66
C GLN A 97 -3.27 15.72 -39.18
N GLU A 98 -2.51 16.69 -39.70
CA GLU A 98 -2.35 16.88 -41.14
C GLU A 98 -1.70 15.66 -41.82
N LYS A 99 -0.68 15.06 -41.18
CA LYS A 99 -0.03 13.84 -41.67
C LYS A 99 -1.00 12.64 -41.64
N ALA A 100 -1.79 12.50 -40.59
CA ALA A 100 -2.79 11.44 -40.44
C ALA A 100 -3.93 11.57 -41.47
N GLU A 101 -4.38 12.79 -41.78
CA GLU A 101 -5.35 13.03 -42.86
C GLU A 101 -4.78 12.69 -44.24
N LEU A 102 -3.50 12.99 -44.48
CA LEU A 102 -2.82 12.65 -45.72
C LEU A 102 -2.65 11.13 -45.85
N GLU A 103 -2.22 10.45 -44.78
CA GLU A 103 -2.08 9.00 -44.71
C GLU A 103 -3.44 8.30 -44.84
N ALA A 104 -4.51 8.84 -44.26
CA ALA A 104 -5.86 8.33 -44.41
C ALA A 104 -6.37 8.46 -45.84
N LYS A 105 -6.07 9.57 -46.54
CA LYS A 105 -6.38 9.72 -47.97
C LYS A 105 -5.59 8.73 -48.83
N ILE A 106 -4.30 8.56 -48.56
CA ILE A 106 -3.45 7.59 -49.28
C ILE A 106 -3.95 6.16 -49.02
N LYS A 107 -4.30 5.83 -47.78
CA LYS A 107 -4.82 4.51 -47.40
C LYS A 107 -6.19 4.24 -48.03
N ALA A 108 -7.09 5.23 -48.07
CA ALA A 108 -8.38 5.11 -48.74
C ALA A 108 -8.24 4.90 -50.26
N GLU A 109 -7.27 5.58 -50.89
CA GLU A 109 -6.97 5.42 -52.31
C GLU A 109 -6.27 4.07 -52.62
N GLN A 110 -5.42 3.59 -51.70
CA GLN A 110 -4.81 2.26 -51.75
C GLN A 110 -5.82 1.14 -51.47
N GLU A 111 -6.76 1.32 -50.55
CA GLU A 111 -7.84 0.36 -50.26
C GLU A 111 -8.84 0.27 -51.41
N ALA A 112 -9.14 1.38 -52.10
CA ALA A 112 -9.95 1.38 -53.31
C ALA A 112 -9.25 0.61 -54.46
N LYS A 113 -7.94 0.78 -54.63
CA LYS A 113 -7.13 -0.03 -55.57
C LYS A 113 -7.07 -1.51 -55.15
N ALA A 114 -6.85 -1.79 -53.88
CA ALA A 114 -6.74 -3.13 -53.33
C ALA A 114 -8.06 -3.89 -53.36
N GLN A 115 -9.23 -3.25 -53.18
CA GLN A 115 -10.54 -3.89 -53.36
C GLN A 115 -10.82 -4.24 -54.83
N THR A 116 -10.31 -3.42 -55.76
CA THR A 116 -10.43 -3.68 -57.21
C THR A 116 -9.52 -4.84 -57.63
N GLU A 117 -8.32 -4.95 -57.04
CA GLU A 117 -7.39 -6.08 -57.26
C GLU A 117 -7.80 -7.35 -56.49
N ALA A 118 -8.36 -7.26 -55.29
CA ALA A 118 -8.81 -8.39 -54.48
C ALA A 118 -10.04 -9.09 -55.07
N LYS A 119 -10.93 -8.34 -55.75
CA LYS A 119 -12.04 -8.92 -56.52
C LYS A 119 -11.55 -9.70 -57.75
N ALA A 120 -10.40 -9.32 -58.33
CA ALA A 120 -9.77 -10.06 -59.42
C ALA A 120 -8.91 -11.24 -58.95
N ARG A 121 -8.46 -11.24 -57.68
CA ARG A 121 -7.61 -12.30 -57.08
C ARG A 121 -8.41 -13.39 -56.35
N ALA A 122 -9.63 -13.09 -55.91
CA ALA A 122 -10.54 -14.04 -55.26
C ALA A 122 -11.02 -15.17 -56.19
N GLU A 123 -10.85 -15.05 -57.51
CA GLU A 123 -11.16 -16.11 -58.48
C GLU A 123 -10.00 -17.09 -58.74
N ALA A 124 -8.79 -16.85 -58.21
CA ALA A 124 -7.60 -17.55 -58.71
C ALA A 124 -6.91 -18.56 -57.76
N GLU A 125 -6.91 -18.39 -56.44
CA GLU A 125 -5.91 -19.12 -55.62
C GLU A 125 -6.49 -19.78 -54.36
N ALA A 126 -7.32 -20.80 -54.59
CA ALA A 126 -7.39 -21.95 -53.71
C ALA A 126 -6.19 -22.88 -54.02
N LYS A 127 -5.12 -22.86 -53.19
CA LYS A 127 -4.16 -23.98 -52.94
C LYS A 127 -2.96 -23.57 -52.06
N GLN A 128 -2.74 -24.33 -50.97
CA GLN A 128 -1.46 -24.66 -50.27
C GLN A 128 -0.62 -23.51 -49.64
N ALA A 129 0.13 -23.63 -48.53
CA ALA A 129 0.26 -24.51 -47.37
C ALA A 129 1.24 -23.87 -46.33
N GLN A 130 1.05 -24.18 -45.03
CA GLN A 130 2.03 -24.32 -43.89
C GLN A 130 2.72 -23.10 -43.17
N GLU A 131 2.19 -22.75 -41.97
CA GLU A 131 2.71 -22.90 -40.56
C GLU A 131 4.10 -22.42 -40.07
N PRO A 132 4.26 -21.99 -38.77
CA PRO A 132 3.72 -22.59 -37.50
C PRO A 132 2.91 -21.61 -36.60
N LYS A 133 1.67 -21.83 -36.13
CA LYS A 133 0.97 -22.83 -35.27
C LYS A 133 1.01 -22.60 -33.73
N LEU A 134 0.17 -21.66 -33.28
CA LEU A 134 -0.67 -21.81 -32.06
C LEU A 134 -2.05 -22.37 -32.51
N PRO A 135 -2.82 -23.10 -31.68
CA PRO A 135 -4.02 -23.82 -32.13
C PRO A 135 -5.13 -22.86 -32.57
N GLU A 136 -5.63 -23.05 -33.79
CA GLU A 136 -6.61 -22.19 -34.47
C GLU A 136 -8.04 -22.28 -33.89
N SER A 137 -8.27 -23.14 -32.89
CA SER A 137 -9.49 -23.12 -32.08
C SER A 137 -9.52 -21.97 -31.08
N TYR A 138 -8.36 -21.46 -30.64
CA TYR A 138 -8.27 -20.38 -29.64
C TYR A 138 -8.45 -18.97 -30.23
N VAL A 139 -8.15 -18.78 -31.51
CA VAL A 139 -8.24 -17.46 -32.16
C VAL A 139 -9.67 -17.15 -32.62
N ASN A 140 -10.45 -18.19 -32.93
CA ASN A 140 -11.81 -18.04 -33.44
C ASN A 140 -12.87 -17.83 -32.34
N GLU A 141 -12.59 -18.23 -31.09
CA GLU A 141 -13.51 -18.04 -29.94
C GLU A 141 -13.38 -16.65 -29.27
N ARG A 142 -12.24 -15.96 -29.44
CA ARG A 142 -12.00 -14.59 -28.94
C ARG A 142 -12.97 -13.54 -29.49
N ASN A 143 -13.48 -13.77 -30.71
CA ASN A 143 -14.28 -12.79 -31.47
C ASN A 143 -15.81 -12.98 -31.37
N GLN A 144 -16.30 -13.92 -30.53
CA GLN A 144 -17.75 -14.19 -30.41
C GLN A 144 -18.31 -14.21 -28.98
N ALA A 145 -17.52 -13.83 -27.96
CA ALA A 145 -18.02 -13.72 -26.60
C ALA A 145 -18.62 -12.34 -26.32
N SER A 146 -19.95 -12.26 -26.26
CA SER A 146 -20.75 -11.46 -25.31
C SER A 146 -22.12 -11.12 -25.90
N THR A 147 -23.20 -11.62 -25.28
CA THR A 147 -24.45 -10.86 -25.17
C THR A 147 -25.24 -11.29 -23.93
N LYS A 148 -25.80 -10.28 -23.24
CA LYS A 148 -26.90 -10.30 -22.24
C LYS A 148 -26.49 -10.10 -20.77
N GLY A 149 -26.41 -8.83 -20.37
CA GLY A 149 -26.71 -8.40 -19.01
C GLY A 149 -28.22 -8.44 -18.75
N SER A 150 -28.61 -8.87 -17.54
CA SER A 150 -30.00 -8.88 -17.07
C SER A 150 -30.43 -7.47 -16.68
N THR A 151 -31.59 -7.03 -17.19
CA THR A 151 -32.29 -5.82 -16.75
C THR A 151 -33.29 -6.19 -15.66
N THR A 152 -33.02 -5.82 -14.41
CA THR A 152 -34.05 -5.81 -13.37
C THR A 152 -34.05 -4.48 -12.64
N THR A 153 -35.03 -3.65 -13.02
CA THR A 153 -35.58 -2.54 -12.26
C THR A 153 -36.54 -3.10 -11.20
N GLY A 154 -36.22 -2.93 -9.92
CA GLY A 154 -37.07 -3.34 -8.79
C GLY A 154 -36.60 -2.70 -7.47
N GLU A 155 -37.57 -2.32 -6.63
CA GLU A 155 -37.50 -1.39 -5.50
C GLU A 155 -36.29 -1.50 -4.55
N LYS A 156 -35.64 -0.36 -4.28
CA LYS A 156 -34.43 -0.21 -3.47
C LYS A 156 -34.76 -0.13 -1.97
N ASN A 157 -34.38 -1.16 -1.23
CA ASN A 157 -34.19 -1.11 0.24
C ASN A 157 -32.73 -0.67 0.51
N ILE A 158 -32.52 0.18 1.52
CA ILE A 158 -31.20 0.72 1.95
C ILE A 158 -30.21 -0.42 2.31
N LEU A 159 -30.72 -1.64 2.51
CA LEU A 159 -29.98 -2.89 2.62
C LEU A 159 -30.59 -3.91 1.65
N SER A 160 -30.24 -3.86 0.36
CA SER A 160 -30.72 -4.83 -0.64
C SER A 160 -29.64 -5.84 -1.06
N GLN A 161 -30.13 -6.94 -1.64
CA GLN A 161 -29.61 -8.31 -1.71
C GLN A 161 -28.36 -8.51 -2.60
N PRO A 162 -27.68 -9.68 -2.50
CA PRO A 162 -26.55 -10.03 -3.34
C PRO A 162 -26.85 -9.83 -4.84
N ILE A 163 -25.93 -9.15 -5.52
CA ILE A 163 -25.85 -9.10 -6.98
C ILE A 163 -25.68 -10.54 -7.47
N ASP A 164 -26.52 -10.96 -8.42
CA ASP A 164 -26.36 -12.22 -9.15
C ASP A 164 -24.92 -12.34 -9.68
N PRO A 165 -24.29 -13.52 -9.65
CA PRO A 165 -22.93 -13.69 -10.16
C PRO A 165 -22.80 -13.08 -11.56
N PRO A 166 -21.76 -12.26 -11.83
CA PRO A 166 -21.60 -11.66 -13.14
C PRO A 166 -21.49 -12.74 -14.21
N LEU A 167 -22.21 -12.53 -15.32
CA LEU A 167 -22.13 -13.20 -16.63
C LEU A 167 -21.74 -14.70 -16.59
N GLN A 168 -22.72 -15.58 -16.80
CA GLN A 168 -22.45 -16.99 -17.07
C GLN A 168 -21.60 -17.13 -18.35
N ALA A 169 -20.50 -17.85 -18.24
CA ALA A 169 -19.63 -18.17 -19.38
C ALA A 169 -20.35 -19.06 -20.42
N ASP A 170 -20.06 -18.84 -21.70
CA ASP A 170 -20.58 -19.66 -22.80
C ASP A 170 -20.00 -21.08 -22.75
N THR A 171 -20.84 -22.08 -22.99
CA THR A 171 -20.63 -23.50 -22.63
C THR A 171 -20.04 -24.35 -23.77
N SER A 172 -19.46 -23.73 -24.79
CA SER A 172 -19.16 -24.40 -26.07
C SER A 172 -17.82 -25.14 -26.13
N ALA A 173 -16.87 -24.91 -25.21
CA ALA A 173 -15.72 -25.80 -24.98
C ALA A 173 -15.18 -25.68 -23.53
N LYS A 174 -15.34 -26.73 -22.70
CA LYS A 174 -14.82 -26.73 -21.32
C LYS A 174 -13.31 -26.95 -21.33
N ILE A 175 -12.56 -25.98 -20.80
CA ILE A 175 -11.11 -26.15 -20.59
C ILE A 175 -10.90 -27.22 -19.51
N THR A 176 -10.03 -28.20 -19.81
CA THR A 176 -9.65 -29.22 -18.82
C THR A 176 -8.63 -28.64 -17.85
N LEU A 177 -8.89 -28.76 -16.55
CA LEU A 177 -8.04 -28.19 -15.49
C LEU A 177 -6.93 -29.12 -15.00
N THR A 178 -6.40 -29.95 -15.91
CA THR A 178 -5.30 -30.87 -15.62
C THR A 178 -3.97 -30.21 -15.97
N PHE A 179 -3.03 -30.24 -15.03
CA PHE A 179 -1.67 -29.76 -15.25
C PHE A 179 -0.91 -30.67 -16.22
N ASP A 180 -0.47 -30.10 -17.35
CA ASP A 180 0.38 -30.81 -18.31
C ASP A 180 1.86 -30.58 -18.00
N ILE A 181 2.49 -31.59 -17.41
CA ILE A 181 3.90 -31.56 -17.02
C ILE A 181 4.87 -31.50 -18.22
N ASN A 182 4.40 -31.76 -19.44
CA ASN A 182 5.25 -31.78 -20.64
C ASN A 182 5.25 -30.46 -21.41
N ASN A 183 4.29 -29.56 -21.15
CA ASN A 183 4.18 -28.28 -21.85
C ASN A 183 4.95 -27.19 -21.09
N TYR A 184 6.28 -27.16 -21.26
CA TYR A 184 7.15 -26.21 -20.57
C TYR A 184 8.26 -25.64 -21.46
N GLU A 185 8.77 -24.49 -21.04
CA GLU A 185 10.04 -23.94 -21.52
C GLU A 185 11.13 -24.05 -20.44
N SER A 186 12.35 -24.34 -20.85
CA SER A 186 13.52 -24.36 -19.93
C SER A 186 14.13 -22.96 -19.85
N MET A 187 14.21 -22.43 -18.63
CA MET A 187 14.65 -21.08 -18.37
C MET A 187 15.81 -21.04 -17.37
N THR A 188 16.56 -19.95 -17.39
CA THR A 188 17.67 -19.71 -16.47
C THR A 188 17.61 -18.28 -15.92
N GLY A 189 17.88 -18.12 -14.63
CA GLY A 189 18.08 -16.83 -13.98
C GLY A 189 19.36 -16.83 -13.14
N THR A 190 19.79 -15.67 -12.65
CA THR A 190 20.96 -15.56 -11.77
C THR A 190 20.58 -14.92 -10.44
N VAL A 191 20.96 -15.57 -9.34
CA VAL A 191 20.81 -15.07 -7.96
C VAL A 191 22.15 -15.22 -7.23
N ASP A 192 22.68 -14.15 -6.65
CA ASP A 192 23.95 -14.17 -5.91
C ASP A 192 25.10 -14.84 -6.68
N ASN A 193 25.23 -14.51 -7.98
CA ASN A 193 26.19 -15.11 -8.92
C ASN A 193 26.06 -16.64 -9.13
N LYS A 194 24.91 -17.21 -8.79
CA LYS A 194 24.57 -18.62 -9.08
C LYS A 194 23.48 -18.69 -10.12
N GLU A 195 23.68 -19.55 -11.10
CA GLU A 195 22.67 -19.88 -12.11
C GLU A 195 21.57 -20.74 -11.47
N ILE A 196 20.32 -20.35 -11.70
CA ILE A 196 19.11 -21.04 -11.26
C ILE A 196 18.39 -21.52 -12.52
N LYS A 197 18.25 -22.84 -12.69
CA LYS A 197 17.52 -23.45 -13.81
C LYS A 197 16.11 -23.83 -13.36
N TYR A 198 15.12 -23.54 -14.18
CA TYR A 198 13.73 -23.84 -13.87
C TYR A 198 12.91 -24.09 -15.14
N ARG A 199 11.82 -24.83 -15.01
CA ARG A 199 10.81 -25.01 -16.05
C ARG A 199 9.70 -24.00 -15.87
N ALA A 200 9.35 -23.30 -16.94
CA ALA A 200 8.26 -22.35 -17.00
C ALA A 200 7.04 -22.99 -17.69
N PHE A 201 5.91 -22.98 -17.00
CA PHE A 201 4.60 -23.39 -17.49
C PHE A 201 3.69 -22.18 -17.44
N GLU A 202 3.51 -21.50 -18.57
CA GLU A 202 2.83 -20.20 -18.63
C GLU A 202 1.47 -20.29 -19.32
N TYR A 203 0.60 -19.31 -19.04
CA TYR A 203 -0.72 -19.20 -19.66
C TYR A 203 -1.66 -20.38 -19.37
N ILE A 204 -1.55 -21.00 -18.19
CA ILE A 204 -2.42 -22.11 -17.78
C ILE A 204 -3.77 -21.54 -17.31
N PRO A 205 -4.90 -21.86 -17.94
CA PRO A 205 -6.21 -21.47 -17.42
C PRO A 205 -6.49 -22.20 -16.10
N TYR A 206 -6.86 -21.46 -15.05
CA TYR A 206 -7.17 -22.05 -13.74
C TYR A 206 -8.68 -22.23 -13.50
N VAL A 207 -9.52 -21.87 -14.48
CA VAL A 207 -10.98 -22.02 -14.50
C VAL A 207 -11.44 -22.62 -15.82
N SER A 208 -12.46 -23.46 -15.81
CA SER A 208 -12.90 -24.15 -17.04
C SER A 208 -13.70 -23.25 -17.98
N ASN A 209 -14.31 -22.18 -17.44
CA ASN A 209 -15.13 -21.23 -18.17
C ASN A 209 -14.68 -19.78 -17.83
N PRO A 210 -13.50 -19.34 -18.31
CA PRO A 210 -13.02 -17.98 -18.09
C PRO A 210 -13.92 -16.97 -18.81
N ILE A 211 -14.24 -15.87 -18.12
CA ILE A 211 -14.92 -14.71 -18.70
C ILE A 211 -13.94 -13.63 -19.19
N ASP A 212 -12.68 -13.72 -18.77
CA ASP A 212 -11.55 -12.91 -19.25
C ASP A 212 -10.30 -13.80 -19.33
N ILE A 213 -10.08 -14.45 -20.48
CA ILE A 213 -8.96 -15.40 -20.66
C ILE A 213 -7.59 -14.70 -20.50
N ASP A 214 -7.52 -13.39 -20.78
CA ASP A 214 -6.30 -12.60 -20.68
C ASP A 214 -5.99 -12.19 -19.21
N GLN A 215 -6.88 -12.55 -18.27
CA GLN A 215 -6.72 -12.30 -16.82
C GLN A 215 -7.03 -13.51 -15.95
N GLN A 216 -7.45 -14.64 -16.52
CA GLN A 216 -7.83 -15.84 -15.78
C GLN A 216 -6.95 -17.05 -16.11
N TYR A 217 -5.65 -16.84 -15.96
CA TYR A 217 -4.60 -17.83 -16.14
C TYR A 217 -3.51 -17.72 -15.05
N ILE A 218 -2.70 -18.76 -14.89
CA ILE A 218 -1.59 -18.83 -13.93
C ILE A 218 -0.29 -19.22 -14.63
N ASN A 219 0.81 -18.61 -14.20
CA ASN A 219 2.15 -19.05 -14.57
C ASN A 219 2.77 -19.82 -13.41
N ILE A 220 3.38 -20.96 -13.71
CA ILE A 220 4.00 -21.86 -12.73
C ILE A 220 5.46 -22.07 -13.12
N TYR A 221 6.37 -21.87 -12.17
CA TYR A 221 7.80 -22.04 -12.32
C TYR A 221 8.31 -23.04 -11.30
N ILE A 222 9.04 -24.05 -11.79
CA ILE A 222 9.47 -25.19 -10.97
C ILE A 222 10.98 -25.38 -11.12
N PRO A 223 11.76 -25.46 -10.03
CA PRO A 223 13.19 -25.77 -10.10
C PRO A 223 13.48 -27.04 -10.91
N GLU A 224 14.47 -26.98 -11.81
CA GLU A 224 14.81 -28.08 -12.73
C GLU A 224 15.23 -29.35 -11.97
N GLU A 225 15.80 -29.21 -10.78
CA GLU A 225 16.21 -30.31 -9.91
C GLU A 225 15.05 -31.26 -9.59
N TYR A 226 13.81 -30.76 -9.51
CA TYR A 226 12.65 -31.58 -9.13
C TYR A 226 12.19 -32.56 -10.21
N PHE A 227 12.62 -32.37 -11.45
CA PHE A 227 12.36 -33.31 -12.54
C PHE A 227 13.44 -34.39 -12.65
N ASN A 228 14.51 -34.27 -11.87
CA ASN A 228 15.68 -35.15 -11.89
C ASN A 228 15.90 -35.83 -10.54
N ASN A 229 14.84 -35.94 -9.70
CA ASN A 229 14.89 -36.45 -8.32
C ASN A 229 15.89 -35.71 -7.40
N GLY A 230 16.23 -34.48 -7.75
CA GLY A 230 17.13 -33.62 -6.98
C GLY A 230 16.43 -32.87 -5.85
N THR A 231 17.23 -32.09 -5.12
CA THR A 231 16.75 -31.26 -4.01
C THR A 231 17.35 -29.87 -4.07
N VAL A 232 16.58 -28.87 -3.64
CA VAL A 232 17.06 -27.49 -3.46
C VAL A 232 16.78 -27.06 -2.03
N ASN A 233 17.81 -26.64 -1.28
CA ASN A 233 17.68 -26.20 0.11
C ASN A 233 16.93 -27.20 1.05
N GLY A 234 17.08 -28.50 0.79
CA GLY A 234 16.42 -29.58 1.55
C GLY A 234 14.94 -29.80 1.21
N TYR A 235 14.44 -29.17 0.15
CA TYR A 235 13.15 -29.45 -0.47
C TYR A 235 13.31 -30.37 -1.68
N ASN A 236 12.25 -31.13 -1.95
CA ASN A 236 12.11 -32.02 -3.11
C ASN A 236 10.72 -31.84 -3.71
N THR A 237 10.41 -32.60 -4.77
CA THR A 237 9.11 -32.54 -5.47
C THR A 237 7.86 -32.69 -4.59
N GLN A 238 7.94 -33.31 -3.40
CA GLN A 238 6.78 -33.53 -2.51
C GLN A 238 6.73 -32.56 -1.31
N THR A 239 7.84 -31.87 -1.03
CA THR A 239 8.01 -31.07 0.19
C THR A 239 8.27 -29.60 -0.09
N ALA A 240 8.53 -29.24 -1.35
CA ALA A 240 8.73 -27.86 -1.75
C ALA A 240 7.45 -27.05 -1.50
N PRO A 241 7.52 -25.95 -0.72
CA PRO A 241 6.40 -25.02 -0.62
C PRO A 241 6.11 -24.35 -1.96
N ILE A 242 4.84 -23.97 -2.15
CA ILE A 242 4.41 -23.19 -3.32
C ILE A 242 4.31 -21.73 -2.89
N PHE A 243 5.20 -20.88 -3.38
CA PHE A 243 5.11 -19.44 -3.26
C PHE A 243 4.11 -18.91 -4.29
N MET A 244 3.04 -18.26 -3.81
CA MET A 244 1.95 -17.75 -4.64
C MET A 244 1.89 -16.22 -4.58
N PRO A 245 2.81 -15.51 -5.27
CA PRO A 245 2.76 -14.06 -5.33
C PRO A 245 1.64 -13.61 -6.27
N ASN A 246 0.95 -12.53 -5.89
CA ASN A 246 0.08 -11.78 -6.80
C ASN A 246 0.69 -10.39 -7.04
N ASN A 247 0.39 -9.83 -8.22
CA ASN A 247 0.88 -8.51 -8.60
C ASN A 247 -0.13 -7.39 -8.33
N VAL A 248 -1.35 -7.68 -7.85
CA VAL A 248 -2.44 -6.71 -7.72
C VAL A 248 -1.99 -5.40 -7.05
N GLY A 249 -2.17 -4.28 -7.75
CA GLY A 249 -1.92 -2.92 -7.24
C GLY A 249 -3.15 -2.04 -7.43
N GLY A 250 -3.56 -1.28 -6.40
CA GLY A 250 -4.73 -0.39 -6.47
C GLY A 250 -6.03 -1.08 -6.88
N TYR A 251 -6.16 -2.38 -6.60
CA TYR A 251 -7.25 -3.27 -7.03
C TYR A 251 -7.46 -3.32 -8.55
N MET A 252 -6.44 -2.98 -9.32
CA MET A 252 -6.41 -3.10 -10.77
C MET A 252 -6.24 -4.56 -11.22
N PRO A 253 -6.55 -4.87 -12.49
CA PRO A 253 -6.20 -6.17 -13.07
C PRO A 253 -4.70 -6.41 -12.92
N SER A 254 -4.30 -7.68 -12.79
CA SER A 254 -2.90 -8.03 -12.58
C SER A 254 -2.44 -9.18 -13.47
N GLN A 255 -1.21 -9.08 -13.97
CA GLN A 255 -0.54 -10.14 -14.73
C GLN A 255 0.38 -10.94 -13.81
N PRO A 256 0.67 -12.23 -14.12
CA PRO A 256 1.57 -13.04 -13.33
C PRO A 256 2.93 -12.39 -13.13
N MET A 257 3.51 -12.65 -11.95
CA MET A 257 4.91 -12.33 -11.70
C MET A 257 5.81 -13.34 -12.40
N THR A 258 6.63 -12.86 -13.33
CA THR A 258 7.64 -13.66 -14.02
C THR A 258 9.00 -13.56 -13.29
N PRO A 259 9.79 -14.64 -13.17
CA PRO A 259 11.13 -14.59 -12.60
C PRO A 259 12.06 -13.70 -13.44
N LYS A 260 12.67 -12.69 -12.81
CA LYS A 260 13.59 -11.77 -13.50
C LYS A 260 14.58 -11.12 -12.55
N VAL A 261 15.62 -10.54 -13.13
CA VAL A 261 16.55 -9.63 -12.45
C VAL A 261 16.23 -8.21 -12.90
N GLU A 262 15.99 -7.33 -11.93
CA GLU A 262 15.77 -5.90 -12.15
C GLU A 262 16.75 -5.11 -11.30
N ASN A 263 17.43 -4.13 -11.90
CA ASN A 263 18.43 -3.30 -11.19
C ASN A 263 19.48 -4.14 -10.42
N ASN A 264 19.98 -5.21 -11.05
CA ASN A 264 20.93 -6.17 -10.47
C ASN A 264 20.41 -6.92 -9.22
N LYS A 265 19.10 -6.97 -8.99
CA LYS A 265 18.49 -7.73 -7.91
C LYS A 265 17.43 -8.68 -8.47
N PRO A 266 17.39 -9.94 -8.02
CA PRO A 266 16.29 -10.83 -8.39
C PRO A 266 14.99 -10.32 -7.76
N ASN A 267 13.88 -10.45 -8.49
CA ASN A 267 12.56 -10.28 -7.87
C ASN A 267 12.20 -11.48 -6.98
N SER A 268 11.09 -11.39 -6.26
CA SER A 268 10.68 -12.42 -5.30
C SER A 268 10.43 -13.78 -5.95
N ALA A 269 9.90 -13.83 -7.18
CA ALA A 269 9.74 -15.08 -7.93
C ALA A 269 11.08 -15.78 -8.19
N LEU A 270 12.07 -15.07 -8.75
CA LEU A 270 13.39 -15.67 -9.01
C LEU A 270 14.12 -16.05 -7.70
N TYR A 271 13.98 -15.22 -6.66
CA TYR A 271 14.56 -15.53 -5.36
C TYR A 271 13.90 -16.76 -4.71
N ALA A 272 12.58 -16.94 -4.84
CA ALA A 272 11.86 -18.13 -4.38
C ALA A 272 12.40 -19.41 -5.04
N LEU A 273 12.56 -19.40 -6.36
CA LEU A 273 13.15 -20.52 -7.11
C LEU A 273 14.55 -20.87 -6.60
N SER A 274 15.39 -19.86 -6.34
CA SER A 274 16.74 -20.08 -5.78
C SER A 274 16.73 -20.72 -4.39
N ARG A 275 15.63 -20.60 -3.66
CA ARG A 275 15.41 -21.19 -2.33
C ARG A 275 14.71 -22.55 -2.38
N GLY A 276 14.37 -23.05 -3.57
CA GLY A 276 13.70 -24.34 -3.78
C GLY A 276 12.17 -24.28 -3.72
N TYR A 277 11.58 -23.10 -3.83
CA TYR A 277 10.14 -22.95 -3.84
C TYR A 277 9.65 -23.18 -5.27
N VAL A 278 8.46 -23.76 -5.40
CA VAL A 278 7.70 -23.64 -6.64
C VAL A 278 7.04 -22.27 -6.63
N VAL A 279 7.00 -21.57 -7.75
CA VAL A 279 6.32 -20.28 -7.87
C VAL A 279 5.08 -20.46 -8.71
N ALA A 280 3.92 -20.09 -8.19
CA ALA A 280 2.66 -20.12 -8.92
C ALA A 280 2.02 -18.73 -8.85
N SER A 281 2.11 -17.93 -9.91
CA SER A 281 1.63 -16.56 -9.91
C SER A 281 0.41 -16.40 -10.83
N PRO A 282 -0.79 -16.22 -10.28
CA PRO A 282 -2.00 -16.04 -11.08
C PRO A 282 -2.11 -14.61 -11.63
N ALA A 283 -2.62 -14.50 -12.86
CA ALA A 283 -3.29 -13.31 -13.33
C ALA A 283 -4.62 -13.16 -12.59
N THR A 284 -5.11 -11.94 -12.47
CA THR A 284 -6.40 -11.70 -11.83
C THR A 284 -7.13 -10.56 -12.51
N ARG A 285 -8.46 -10.68 -12.59
CA ARG A 285 -9.30 -9.53 -12.89
C ARG A 285 -9.18 -8.48 -11.78
N GLY A 286 -9.51 -7.24 -12.12
CA GLY A 286 -9.59 -6.12 -11.20
C GLY A 286 -10.51 -5.03 -11.71
N ARG A 287 -10.64 -3.95 -10.93
CA ARG A 287 -11.76 -3.00 -10.98
C ARG A 287 -12.03 -2.32 -12.32
N THR A 288 -11.09 -2.37 -13.27
CA THR A 288 -11.22 -1.77 -14.60
C THR A 288 -11.48 -2.76 -15.74
N ASN A 289 -11.44 -4.08 -15.50
CA ASN A 289 -11.77 -5.04 -16.56
C ASN A 289 -13.23 -4.86 -17.01
N LYS A 290 -13.41 -4.85 -18.32
CA LYS A 290 -14.72 -4.82 -18.98
C LYS A 290 -14.81 -5.96 -19.98
N ALA A 291 -16.01 -6.53 -20.12
CA ALA A 291 -16.33 -7.39 -21.25
C ALA A 291 -16.50 -6.55 -22.54
N SER A 292 -16.61 -7.23 -23.67
CA SER A 292 -16.81 -6.62 -24.99
C SER A 292 -18.12 -5.83 -25.12
N ASP A 293 -19.11 -6.09 -24.28
CA ASP A 293 -20.36 -5.31 -24.18
C ASP A 293 -20.22 -4.05 -23.32
N GLY A 294 -19.04 -3.80 -22.76
CA GLY A 294 -18.74 -2.64 -21.92
C GLY A 294 -19.08 -2.80 -20.44
N ASN A 295 -19.71 -3.91 -20.03
CA ASN A 295 -20.00 -4.19 -18.62
C ASN A 295 -18.73 -4.52 -17.85
N PHE A 296 -18.65 -4.10 -16.59
CA PHE A 296 -17.53 -4.42 -15.73
C PHE A 296 -17.56 -5.88 -15.27
N ILE A 297 -16.42 -6.56 -15.35
CA ILE A 297 -16.27 -7.98 -14.99
C ILE A 297 -15.23 -8.25 -13.90
N GLY A 298 -14.57 -7.19 -13.42
CA GLY A 298 -13.51 -7.27 -12.41
C GLY A 298 -13.76 -6.49 -11.12
N LYS A 299 -14.99 -5.99 -10.89
CA LYS A 299 -15.40 -5.40 -9.60
C LYS A 299 -15.35 -6.43 -8.48
N ALA A 300 -15.39 -5.98 -7.22
CA ALA A 300 -15.45 -6.89 -6.08
C ALA A 300 -16.64 -7.87 -6.22
N PRO A 301 -16.44 -9.19 -5.98
CA PRO A 301 -15.27 -9.82 -5.36
C PRO A 301 -14.33 -10.52 -6.38
N ALA A 302 -14.32 -10.12 -7.66
CA ALA A 302 -13.66 -10.86 -8.74
C ALA A 302 -12.19 -11.22 -8.46
N VAL A 303 -11.40 -10.26 -7.95
CA VAL A 303 -9.98 -10.47 -7.66
C VAL A 303 -9.73 -11.60 -6.65
N ILE A 304 -10.53 -11.70 -5.58
CA ILE A 304 -10.37 -12.77 -4.58
C ILE A 304 -10.94 -14.09 -5.08
N VAL A 305 -11.99 -14.05 -5.90
CA VAL A 305 -12.53 -15.25 -6.56
C VAL A 305 -11.48 -15.86 -7.50
N ASP A 306 -10.81 -15.05 -8.31
CA ASP A 306 -9.74 -15.47 -9.21
C ASP A 306 -8.58 -16.12 -8.45
N LEU A 307 -8.15 -15.47 -7.36
CA LEU A 307 -7.10 -16.00 -6.49
C LEU A 307 -7.50 -17.32 -5.81
N GLN A 308 -8.75 -17.47 -5.35
CA GLN A 308 -9.24 -18.73 -4.79
C GLN A 308 -9.36 -19.83 -5.85
N ALA A 309 -9.80 -19.51 -7.06
CA ALA A 309 -9.86 -20.47 -8.17
C ALA A 309 -8.45 -20.98 -8.55
N ALA A 310 -7.46 -20.08 -8.58
CA ALA A 310 -6.07 -20.45 -8.75
C ALA A 310 -5.54 -21.34 -7.61
N THR A 311 -5.88 -21.05 -6.35
CA THR A 311 -5.56 -21.93 -5.22
C THR A 311 -6.18 -23.31 -5.38
N ALA A 312 -7.45 -23.40 -5.78
CA ALA A 312 -8.14 -24.67 -6.04
C ALA A 312 -7.50 -25.45 -7.18
N TYR A 313 -7.06 -24.79 -8.25
CA TYR A 313 -6.31 -25.41 -9.35
C TYR A 313 -5.04 -26.10 -8.84
N LEU A 314 -4.26 -25.43 -7.98
CA LEU A 314 -3.03 -25.98 -7.40
C LEU A 314 -3.32 -27.20 -6.51
N HIS A 315 -4.35 -27.14 -5.66
CA HIS A 315 -4.77 -28.29 -4.84
C HIS A 315 -5.27 -29.46 -5.67
N ALA A 316 -6.02 -29.21 -6.74
CA ALA A 316 -6.52 -30.26 -7.62
C ALA A 316 -5.40 -31.01 -8.37
N ASN A 317 -4.25 -30.36 -8.57
CA ASN A 317 -3.09 -30.89 -9.29
C ASN A 317 -1.91 -31.25 -8.36
N ASP A 318 -2.11 -31.30 -7.04
CA ASP A 318 -1.05 -31.58 -6.04
C ASP A 318 -0.32 -32.92 -6.30
N ALA A 319 -1.02 -33.92 -6.82
CA ALA A 319 -0.44 -35.24 -7.10
C ALA A 319 0.43 -35.28 -8.36
N THR A 320 0.20 -34.37 -9.32
CA THR A 320 0.87 -34.37 -10.64
C THR A 320 1.96 -33.32 -10.74
N MET A 321 1.82 -32.21 -10.02
CA MET A 321 2.73 -31.07 -10.07
C MET A 321 3.77 -31.15 -8.94
N PRO A 322 5.08 -30.98 -9.22
CA PRO A 322 6.07 -30.75 -8.17
C PRO A 322 5.68 -29.55 -7.29
N GLY A 323 5.87 -29.70 -5.98
CA GLY A 323 5.39 -28.75 -4.99
C GLY A 323 4.39 -29.42 -4.04
N ASN A 324 4.03 -28.72 -2.98
CA ASN A 324 3.06 -29.19 -1.99
C ASN A 324 1.97 -28.14 -1.80
N ALA A 325 0.78 -28.41 -2.31
CA ALA A 325 -0.38 -27.52 -2.26
C ALA A 325 -0.87 -27.30 -0.81
N LYS A 326 -0.56 -28.21 0.13
CA LYS A 326 -0.80 -27.98 1.58
C LYS A 326 0.20 -27.00 2.21
N ARG A 327 1.13 -26.46 1.42
CA ARG A 327 2.16 -25.49 1.80
C ARG A 327 2.18 -24.30 0.83
N ILE A 328 1.00 -23.88 0.33
CA ILE A 328 0.83 -22.64 -0.43
C ILE A 328 1.02 -21.43 0.49
N ILE A 329 1.92 -20.51 0.12
CA ILE A 329 2.21 -19.28 0.86
C ILE A 329 1.92 -18.09 -0.06
N THR A 330 0.89 -17.30 0.24
CA THR A 330 0.52 -16.12 -0.56
C THR A 330 1.42 -14.93 -0.23
N ASN A 331 1.67 -14.08 -1.22
CA ASN A 331 2.40 -12.82 -1.04
C ASN A 331 1.84 -11.70 -1.92
N GLY A 332 1.87 -10.47 -1.41
CA GLY A 332 1.52 -9.30 -2.21
C GLY A 332 1.80 -8.00 -1.49
N THR A 333 1.74 -6.91 -2.25
CA THR A 333 1.99 -5.54 -1.78
C THR A 333 0.76 -4.68 -2.01
N SER A 334 0.45 -3.71 -1.15
CA SER A 334 -0.67 -2.78 -1.35
C SER A 334 -2.02 -3.51 -1.36
N ALA A 335 -2.87 -3.27 -2.37
CA ALA A 335 -4.06 -4.08 -2.63
C ALA A 335 -3.74 -5.58 -2.77
N GLY A 336 -2.58 -5.93 -3.33
CA GLY A 336 -2.07 -7.31 -3.38
C GLY A 336 -1.78 -7.90 -2.00
N GLY A 337 -1.31 -7.07 -1.07
CA GLY A 337 -1.15 -7.43 0.33
C GLY A 337 -2.51 -7.62 1.02
N ALA A 338 -3.50 -6.79 0.67
CA ALA A 338 -4.85 -6.92 1.17
C ALA A 338 -5.51 -8.24 0.75
N VAL A 339 -5.41 -8.60 -0.54
CA VAL A 339 -5.97 -9.86 -1.05
C VAL A 339 -5.16 -11.08 -0.60
N SER A 340 -3.85 -10.93 -0.33
CA SER A 340 -3.06 -11.99 0.33
C SER A 340 -3.59 -12.30 1.74
N LEU A 341 -3.87 -11.27 2.55
CA LEU A 341 -4.49 -11.44 3.87
C LEU A 341 -5.90 -12.01 3.77
N LEU A 342 -6.67 -11.56 2.76
CA LEU A 342 -8.02 -12.06 2.53
C LEU A 342 -8.02 -13.54 2.15
N GLN A 343 -7.15 -13.99 1.23
CA GLN A 343 -6.97 -15.43 0.94
C GLN A 343 -6.63 -16.21 2.21
N GLY A 344 -5.70 -15.69 3.03
CA GLY A 344 -5.36 -16.29 4.32
C GLY A 344 -6.52 -16.32 5.32
N ALA A 345 -7.53 -15.46 5.20
CA ALA A 345 -8.69 -15.44 6.08
C ALA A 345 -9.88 -16.25 5.53
N THR A 346 -9.95 -16.53 4.24
CA THR A 346 -11.22 -16.93 3.58
C THR A 346 -11.25 -18.33 3.01
N GLY A 347 -10.20 -19.15 3.20
CA GLY A 347 -10.14 -20.50 2.66
C GLY A 347 -11.42 -21.31 2.92
N ASN A 348 -11.88 -22.04 1.91
CA ASN A 348 -13.04 -22.95 1.94
C ASN A 348 -14.41 -22.32 2.32
N THR A 349 -14.53 -21.00 2.47
CA THR A 349 -15.82 -20.39 2.81
C THR A 349 -16.84 -20.50 1.68
N SER A 350 -18.11 -20.69 2.04
CA SER A 350 -19.20 -20.83 1.09
C SER A 350 -19.53 -19.54 0.34
N ASP A 351 -19.12 -18.38 0.86
CA ASP A 351 -19.45 -17.08 0.28
C ASP A 351 -18.95 -16.89 -1.16
N TYR A 352 -17.83 -17.53 -1.54
CA TYR A 352 -17.30 -17.44 -2.90
C TYR A 352 -17.75 -18.59 -3.81
N GLN A 353 -18.39 -19.64 -3.26
CA GLN A 353 -18.75 -20.84 -4.01
C GLN A 353 -19.64 -20.56 -5.23
N PRO A 354 -20.66 -19.68 -5.18
CA PRO A 354 -21.45 -19.35 -6.37
C PRO A 354 -20.59 -18.79 -7.52
N TYR A 355 -19.60 -17.95 -7.20
CA TYR A 355 -18.70 -17.36 -8.19
C TYR A 355 -17.70 -18.40 -8.74
N LEU A 356 -17.13 -19.22 -7.86
CA LEU A 356 -16.21 -20.30 -8.23
C LEU A 356 -16.90 -21.33 -9.16
N GLN A 357 -18.15 -21.70 -8.85
CA GLN A 357 -18.95 -22.61 -9.67
C GLN A 357 -19.28 -21.99 -11.04
N ALA A 358 -19.64 -20.70 -11.09
CA ALA A 358 -19.93 -20.01 -12.35
C ALA A 358 -18.74 -20.02 -13.30
N LEU A 359 -17.52 -19.81 -12.77
CA LEU A 359 -16.28 -19.89 -13.55
C LEU A 359 -15.84 -21.32 -13.87
N GLY A 360 -16.44 -22.33 -13.22
CA GLY A 360 -15.99 -23.71 -13.34
C GLY A 360 -14.59 -23.91 -12.74
N ALA A 361 -14.33 -23.31 -11.57
CA ALA A 361 -13.11 -23.57 -10.81
C ALA A 361 -13.01 -25.06 -10.40
N ALA A 362 -11.79 -25.55 -10.21
CA ALA A 362 -11.57 -26.93 -9.77
C ALA A 362 -12.27 -27.20 -8.42
N THR A 363 -12.89 -28.37 -8.27
CA THR A 363 -13.52 -28.80 -7.00
C THR A 363 -12.45 -29.28 -6.02
N ALA A 364 -11.73 -28.33 -5.42
CA ALA A 364 -10.67 -28.58 -4.45
C ALA A 364 -10.65 -27.48 -3.36
N SER A 365 -9.76 -27.62 -2.38
CA SER A 365 -9.59 -26.64 -1.31
C SER A 365 -9.17 -25.26 -1.85
N THR A 366 -9.64 -24.18 -1.21
CA THR A 366 -9.16 -22.81 -1.44
C THR A 366 -8.35 -22.26 -0.26
N ASP A 367 -8.05 -23.08 0.76
CA ASP A 367 -7.22 -22.67 1.89
C ASP A 367 -5.72 -22.65 1.56
N VAL A 368 -5.00 -21.79 2.28
CA VAL A 368 -3.55 -21.58 2.13
C VAL A 368 -2.85 -21.78 3.46
N TYR A 369 -1.58 -22.17 3.40
CA TYR A 369 -0.79 -22.49 4.59
C TYR A 369 -0.41 -21.24 5.39
N ALA A 370 0.00 -20.19 4.68
CA ALA A 370 0.47 -18.95 5.26
C ALA A 370 0.20 -17.76 4.33
N SER A 371 0.14 -16.55 4.92
CA SER A 371 -0.02 -15.30 4.18
C SER A 371 1.09 -14.31 4.54
N SER A 372 1.76 -13.78 3.52
CA SER A 372 2.68 -12.65 3.61
C SER A 372 2.05 -11.42 2.97
N ALA A 373 2.11 -10.28 3.65
CA ALA A 373 1.49 -9.05 3.19
C ALA A 373 2.37 -7.83 3.50
N TYR A 374 2.68 -7.08 2.45
CA TYR A 374 3.36 -5.80 2.52
C TYR A 374 2.36 -4.66 2.28
N ALA A 375 2.44 -3.63 3.11
CA ALA A 375 1.63 -2.43 3.01
C ALA A 375 0.12 -2.68 2.71
N PRO A 376 -0.56 -3.64 3.38
CA PRO A 376 -1.86 -4.11 2.93
C PRO A 376 -2.94 -3.03 3.05
N ILE A 377 -3.57 -2.68 1.92
CA ILE A 377 -4.69 -1.73 1.82
C ILE A 377 -6.01 -2.47 2.02
N THR A 378 -6.28 -2.89 3.25
CA THR A 378 -7.41 -3.77 3.63
C THR A 378 -8.32 -3.11 4.66
N ASN A 379 -9.36 -3.82 5.15
CA ASN A 379 -10.29 -3.33 6.17
C ASN A 379 -10.88 -1.96 5.79
N LEU A 380 -11.27 -1.85 4.50
CA LEU A 380 -11.57 -0.59 3.83
C LEU A 380 -12.72 0.17 4.48
N ASP A 381 -13.70 -0.55 5.00
CA ASP A 381 -14.87 -0.03 5.73
C ASP A 381 -14.53 0.61 7.09
N ALA A 382 -13.30 0.46 7.58
CA ALA A 382 -12.77 1.20 8.74
C ALA A 382 -11.53 2.06 8.42
N ALA A 383 -11.08 2.03 7.16
CA ALA A 383 -9.81 2.65 6.76
C ALA A 383 -9.86 4.17 6.81
N ASP A 384 -10.98 4.80 6.45
CA ASP A 384 -11.17 6.26 6.56
C ASP A 384 -11.09 6.75 8.01
N MET A 385 -11.74 6.04 8.93
CA MET A 385 -11.69 6.36 10.37
C MET A 385 -10.25 6.28 10.90
N ALA A 386 -9.52 5.21 10.53
CA ALA A 386 -8.13 5.02 10.93
C ALA A 386 -7.19 6.07 10.31
N TYR A 387 -7.44 6.45 9.06
CA TYR A 387 -6.69 7.48 8.34
C TYR A 387 -6.80 8.81 9.08
N GLU A 388 -8.02 9.22 9.41
CA GLU A 388 -8.26 10.48 10.12
C GLU A 388 -7.82 10.41 11.59
N TRP A 389 -7.82 9.24 12.25
CA TRP A 389 -7.14 9.09 13.55
C TRP A 389 -5.64 9.41 13.50
N SER A 390 -4.98 9.12 12.37
CA SER A 390 -3.55 9.37 12.18
C SER A 390 -3.28 10.80 11.73
N TYR A 391 -4.06 11.32 10.78
CA TYR A 391 -3.68 12.53 10.04
C TYR A 391 -4.63 13.73 10.17
N ASN A 392 -5.69 13.62 10.97
CA ASN A 392 -6.53 14.78 11.31
C ASN A 392 -5.68 15.93 11.88
N GLY A 393 -6.04 17.16 11.51
CA GLY A 393 -5.28 18.38 11.83
C GLY A 393 -4.21 18.75 10.80
N ILE A 394 -3.85 17.84 9.88
CA ILE A 394 -2.94 18.13 8.76
C ILE A 394 -3.78 18.66 7.58
N THR A 395 -3.88 19.99 7.48
CA THR A 395 -4.78 20.65 6.52
C THR A 395 -4.16 20.97 5.16
N SER A 396 -2.87 20.70 4.98
CA SER A 396 -2.15 20.98 3.73
C SER A 396 -1.11 19.89 3.44
N PHE A 397 -1.16 19.30 2.25
CA PHE A 397 -0.35 18.14 1.89
C PHE A 397 -0.05 18.06 0.40
N ASN A 398 0.90 17.20 0.03
CA ASN A 398 1.24 16.93 -1.35
C ASN A 398 0.52 15.67 -1.81
N LYS A 399 -0.47 15.80 -2.70
CA LYS A 399 -1.10 14.69 -3.39
C LYS A 399 -0.21 14.28 -4.55
N VAL A 400 0.27 13.04 -4.54
CA VAL A 400 0.95 12.44 -5.69
C VAL A 400 -0.12 11.75 -6.53
N THR A 401 -0.35 12.24 -7.75
CA THR A 401 -1.21 11.57 -8.71
C THR A 401 -0.33 10.84 -9.71
N MET A 402 -0.59 9.54 -9.87
CA MET A 402 0.03 8.73 -10.90
C MET A 402 -0.81 8.75 -12.17
N GLY A 403 -0.18 8.91 -13.33
CA GLY A 403 -0.87 8.83 -14.63
C GLY A 403 -1.39 7.41 -14.92
N GLN A 404 -2.42 7.27 -15.75
CA GLN A 404 -3.00 5.96 -16.13
C GLN A 404 -1.97 4.95 -16.69
N GLY A 405 -0.88 5.43 -17.27
CA GLY A 405 0.22 4.59 -17.79
C GLY A 405 1.23 4.08 -16.75
N GLU A 406 1.09 4.45 -15.47
CA GLU A 406 2.07 4.13 -14.41
C GLU A 406 1.71 2.90 -13.56
N LEU A 407 0.53 2.31 -13.75
CA LEU A 407 0.15 1.03 -13.13
C LEU A 407 0.41 -0.08 -14.15
N PRO A 408 1.52 -0.85 -14.07
CA PRO A 408 2.05 -1.69 -15.16
C PRO A 408 1.19 -2.89 -15.59
N GLN A 409 -0.08 -2.95 -15.19
CA GLN A 409 -0.82 -4.20 -15.09
C GLN A 409 -2.13 -4.23 -15.88
N ALA A 410 -2.53 -3.11 -16.49
CA ALA A 410 -3.77 -3.01 -17.26
C ALA A 410 -3.61 -3.19 -18.78
N ASN A 411 -2.38 -3.16 -19.33
CA ASN A 411 -2.17 -3.22 -20.78
C ASN A 411 -1.55 -4.54 -21.23
N VAL A 412 -2.38 -5.41 -21.80
CA VAL A 412 -1.92 -6.50 -22.67
C VAL A 412 -1.58 -5.86 -24.03
N GLY A 413 -0.29 -5.76 -24.36
CA GLY A 413 0.18 -5.39 -25.71
C GLY A 413 0.42 -3.89 -25.99
N GLY A 414 0.33 -3.00 -24.99
CA GLY A 414 0.67 -1.57 -25.15
C GLY A 414 2.11 -1.25 -24.74
N ALA A 415 2.78 -0.37 -25.49
CA ALA A 415 4.11 0.14 -25.10
C ALA A 415 4.06 0.80 -23.71
N GLN A 416 5.08 0.55 -22.88
CA GLN A 416 5.24 1.21 -21.59
C GLN A 416 5.33 2.74 -21.79
N ALA A 417 4.33 3.47 -21.30
CA ALA A 417 4.37 4.93 -21.30
C ALA A 417 5.35 5.42 -20.21
N PRO A 418 6.13 6.49 -20.46
CA PRO A 418 7.04 7.03 -19.46
C PRO A 418 6.27 7.53 -18.22
N MET A 419 6.86 7.28 -17.04
CA MET A 419 6.33 7.70 -15.75
C MET A 419 6.10 9.22 -15.69
N GLN A 420 4.86 9.65 -15.47
CA GLN A 420 4.47 11.02 -15.17
C GLN A 420 3.82 11.09 -13.78
N ARG A 421 4.66 11.19 -12.74
CA ARG A 421 4.21 11.56 -11.40
C ARG A 421 3.97 13.05 -11.36
N SER A 422 2.74 13.45 -11.02
CA SER A 422 2.42 14.84 -10.72
C SER A 422 2.24 15.02 -9.21
N VAL A 423 2.84 16.07 -8.66
CA VAL A 423 2.67 16.46 -7.26
C VAL A 423 1.82 17.71 -7.22
N GLN A 424 0.64 17.60 -6.62
CA GLN A 424 -0.26 18.73 -6.42
C GLN A 424 -0.30 19.08 -4.93
N ARG A 425 -0.06 20.36 -4.61
CA ARG A 425 -0.30 20.86 -3.26
C ARG A 425 -1.82 20.99 -3.05
N MET A 426 -2.34 20.29 -2.05
CA MET A 426 -3.73 20.30 -1.65
C MET A 426 -3.89 21.05 -0.33
N ASN A 427 -4.95 21.85 -0.21
CA ASN A 427 -5.40 22.45 1.04
C ASN A 427 -6.83 22.01 1.32
N LEU A 428 -7.10 21.60 2.56
CA LEU A 428 -8.43 21.21 2.98
C LEU A 428 -9.32 22.43 3.18
N THR A 429 -10.57 22.29 2.74
CA THR A 429 -11.63 23.25 3.05
C THR A 429 -12.10 23.07 4.50
N ASN A 430 -12.87 24.03 5.01
CA ASN A 430 -13.49 23.90 6.35
C ASN A 430 -14.42 22.69 6.42
N ASP A 431 -15.10 22.37 5.32
CA ASP A 431 -15.99 21.22 5.21
C ASP A 431 -15.20 19.89 5.23
N ASP A 432 -14.05 19.83 4.54
CA ASP A 432 -13.14 18.68 4.64
C ASP A 432 -12.63 18.49 6.08
N VAL A 433 -12.29 19.57 6.77
CA VAL A 433 -11.84 19.51 8.17
C VAL A 433 -12.96 18.99 9.08
N ALA A 434 -14.19 19.45 8.90
CA ALA A 434 -15.33 18.94 9.66
C ALA A 434 -15.59 17.44 9.40
N TYR A 435 -15.46 17.00 8.15
CA TYR A 435 -15.58 15.58 7.79
C TYR A 435 -14.43 14.73 8.36
N SER A 436 -13.20 15.26 8.37
CA SER A 436 -12.04 14.66 9.04
C SER A 436 -12.29 14.46 10.54
N ASP A 437 -12.82 15.48 11.23
CA ASP A 437 -13.16 15.42 12.66
C ASP A 437 -14.23 14.35 12.93
N LEU A 438 -15.26 14.26 12.07
CA LEU A 438 -16.31 13.24 12.15
C LEU A 438 -15.71 11.83 12.05
N LEU A 439 -14.94 11.54 11.00
CA LEU A 439 -14.33 10.23 10.78
C LEU A 439 -13.40 9.82 11.92
N LYS A 440 -12.56 10.74 12.39
CA LYS A 440 -11.68 10.50 13.55
C LYS A 440 -12.48 10.16 14.81
N SER A 441 -13.64 10.79 15.02
CA SER A 441 -14.47 10.57 16.21
C SER A 441 -15.06 9.15 16.28
N HIS A 442 -15.22 8.48 15.14
CA HIS A 442 -15.75 7.11 15.07
C HIS A 442 -14.70 6.03 15.33
N PHE A 443 -13.41 6.32 15.11
CA PHE A 443 -12.35 5.32 15.21
C PHE A 443 -12.19 4.68 16.60
N PRO A 444 -12.28 5.42 17.73
CA PRO A 444 -12.20 4.82 19.05
C PRO A 444 -13.23 3.72 19.29
N ASP A 445 -14.49 3.93 18.88
CA ASP A 445 -15.56 2.95 19.08
C ASP A 445 -15.31 1.68 18.26
N TYR A 446 -14.85 1.84 17.01
CA TYR A 446 -14.43 0.72 16.18
C TYR A 446 -13.36 -0.13 16.87
N VAL A 447 -12.24 0.49 17.30
CA VAL A 447 -11.14 -0.23 17.98
C VAL A 447 -11.60 -0.90 19.27
N ASN A 448 -12.36 -0.18 20.09
CA ASN A 448 -12.83 -0.67 21.39
C ASN A 448 -13.76 -1.89 21.25
N ASN A 449 -14.58 -1.92 20.21
CA ASN A 449 -15.51 -3.02 19.93
C ASN A 449 -14.81 -4.30 19.45
N LEU A 450 -13.62 -4.20 18.86
CA LEU A 450 -12.82 -5.37 18.47
C LEU A 450 -12.28 -6.15 19.68
N GLN A 451 -12.24 -5.52 20.87
CA GLN A 451 -11.73 -6.10 22.12
C GLN A 451 -10.31 -6.68 21.99
N LEU A 452 -9.47 -6.02 21.20
CA LEU A 452 -8.10 -6.47 20.93
C LEU A 452 -7.23 -6.48 22.19
N ARG A 453 -6.24 -7.36 22.21
CA ARG A 453 -5.25 -7.49 23.29
C ARG A 453 -3.84 -7.57 22.72
N ASP A 454 -2.88 -6.97 23.41
CA ASP A 454 -1.47 -7.21 23.10
C ASP A 454 -1.02 -8.61 23.57
N ARG A 455 0.25 -8.94 23.35
CA ARG A 455 0.85 -10.23 23.75
C ARG A 455 0.89 -10.45 25.27
N THR A 456 0.79 -9.38 26.06
CA THR A 456 0.77 -9.45 27.53
C THR A 456 -0.66 -9.59 28.08
N GLY A 457 -1.67 -9.51 27.21
CA GLY A 457 -3.08 -9.62 27.57
C GLY A 457 -3.75 -8.28 27.88
N VAL A 458 -3.02 -7.16 27.79
CA VAL A 458 -3.57 -5.81 28.01
C VAL A 458 -4.57 -5.49 26.91
N ILE A 459 -5.75 -5.04 27.32
CA ILE A 459 -6.79 -4.64 26.37
C ILE A 459 -6.39 -3.33 25.69
N LEU A 460 -6.43 -3.35 24.36
CA LEU A 460 -6.11 -2.22 23.51
C LEU A 460 -7.37 -1.37 23.28
N LYS A 461 -7.38 -0.17 23.84
CA LYS A 461 -8.51 0.76 23.80
C LYS A 461 -8.06 2.18 23.50
N LEU A 462 -9.01 2.98 23.04
CA LEU A 462 -8.90 4.41 22.82
C LEU A 462 -10.00 5.16 23.60
N ASP A 463 -9.66 6.32 24.15
CA ASP A 463 -10.60 7.31 24.65
C ASP A 463 -11.20 8.13 23.50
N LYS A 464 -12.15 9.03 23.82
CA LYS A 464 -12.81 9.90 22.82
C LYS A 464 -11.85 10.83 22.06
N LYS A 465 -10.64 11.06 22.58
CA LYS A 465 -9.60 11.87 21.92
C LYS A 465 -8.67 11.01 21.06
N GLY A 466 -8.90 9.69 20.99
CA GLY A 466 -8.06 8.76 20.27
C GLY A 466 -6.74 8.46 20.98
N ASN A 467 -6.66 8.61 22.31
CA ASN A 467 -5.51 8.23 23.13
C ASN A 467 -5.81 6.97 23.93
N GLY A 468 -4.80 6.17 24.27
CA GLY A 468 -4.99 4.98 25.12
C GLY A 468 -3.97 3.89 24.85
N THR A 469 -4.24 2.70 25.37
CA THR A 469 -3.35 1.54 25.24
C THR A 469 -3.16 1.12 23.79
N PHE A 470 -4.15 1.30 22.91
CA PHE A 470 -3.98 1.03 21.48
C PHE A 470 -2.99 2.00 20.82
N LYS A 471 -3.05 3.31 21.14
CA LYS A 471 -2.07 4.28 20.63
C LYS A 471 -0.65 3.91 21.09
N GLN A 472 -0.48 3.53 22.36
CA GLN A 472 0.83 3.11 22.88
C GLN A 472 1.33 1.82 22.20
N TYR A 473 0.43 0.89 21.95
CA TYR A 473 0.74 -0.33 21.18
C TYR A 473 1.24 0.01 19.78
N VAL A 474 0.56 0.89 19.04
CA VAL A 474 1.03 1.33 17.71
C VAL A 474 2.40 2.01 17.78
N LYS A 475 2.59 2.92 18.76
CA LYS A 475 3.89 3.59 18.98
C LYS A 475 5.02 2.60 19.22
N SER A 476 4.76 1.51 19.95
CA SER A 476 5.78 0.50 20.25
C SER A 476 6.41 -0.12 19.00
N PHE A 477 5.62 -0.39 17.94
CA PHE A 477 6.17 -0.90 16.68
C PHE A 477 7.10 0.09 15.99
N ILE A 478 6.74 1.38 16.00
CA ILE A 478 7.56 2.44 15.38
C ILE A 478 8.83 2.67 16.21
N ILE A 479 8.74 2.60 17.54
CA ILE A 479 9.88 2.67 18.46
C ILE A 479 10.85 1.50 18.20
N ASP A 480 10.33 0.27 18.13
CA ASP A 480 11.12 -0.93 17.85
C ASP A 480 11.82 -0.82 16.49
N ALA A 481 11.12 -0.30 15.48
CA ALA A 481 11.69 -0.07 14.17
C ALA A 481 12.82 0.96 14.17
N ALA A 482 12.63 2.10 14.83
CA ALA A 482 13.64 3.14 14.95
C ALA A 482 14.86 2.63 15.73
N ASN A 483 14.64 1.88 16.81
CA ASN A 483 15.71 1.26 17.59
C ASN A 483 16.47 0.17 16.81
N LYS A 484 15.77 -0.65 16.01
CA LYS A 484 16.41 -1.61 15.10
C LYS A 484 17.25 -0.89 14.05
N ALA A 485 16.73 0.17 13.44
CA ALA A 485 17.47 0.97 12.48
C ALA A 485 18.71 1.63 13.09
N LYS A 486 18.56 2.24 14.29
CA LYS A 486 19.67 2.82 15.05
C LYS A 486 20.75 1.79 15.36
N SER A 487 20.36 0.59 15.80
CA SER A 487 21.29 -0.50 16.11
C SER A 487 22.05 -0.99 14.87
N ASN A 488 21.45 -0.82 13.69
CA ASN A 488 22.07 -1.12 12.40
C ASN A 488 22.86 0.08 11.81
N GLY A 489 23.08 1.15 12.57
CA GLY A 489 23.90 2.30 12.18
C GLY A 489 23.15 3.45 11.50
N THR A 490 21.82 3.39 11.38
CA THR A 490 21.02 4.52 10.87
C THR A 490 21.04 5.68 11.87
N ASP A 491 21.41 6.87 11.41
CA ASP A 491 21.26 8.08 12.21
C ASP A 491 19.79 8.48 12.35
N VAL A 492 19.27 8.30 13.56
CA VAL A 492 17.89 8.64 13.91
C VAL A 492 17.77 10.02 14.58
N SER A 493 18.88 10.72 14.83
CA SER A 493 18.87 12.01 15.55
C SER A 493 18.18 13.14 14.76
N ARG A 494 18.13 13.01 13.43
CA ARG A 494 17.44 13.94 12.53
C ARG A 494 15.92 13.97 12.67
N TYR A 495 15.33 12.97 13.33
CA TYR A 495 13.88 12.85 13.47
C TYR A 495 13.43 13.44 14.80
N SER A 496 12.97 14.69 14.77
CA SER A 496 12.56 15.45 15.97
C SER A 496 11.38 14.84 16.72
N PHE A 497 10.59 13.98 16.09
CA PHE A 497 9.49 13.27 16.72
C PHE A 497 9.95 12.10 17.61
N LEU A 498 11.21 11.68 17.54
CA LEU A 498 11.73 10.60 18.39
C LEU A 498 12.15 11.15 19.75
N VAL A 499 11.59 10.59 20.83
CA VAL A 499 11.96 10.92 22.20
C VAL A 499 12.99 9.92 22.67
N LEU A 500 14.24 10.36 22.83
CA LEU A 500 15.34 9.54 23.28
C LEU A 500 15.41 9.46 24.81
N ASP A 501 15.79 8.30 25.31
CA ASP A 501 16.23 8.14 26.68
C ASP A 501 17.64 8.71 26.85
N LYS A 502 17.84 9.58 27.85
CA LYS A 502 19.10 10.30 28.04
C LYS A 502 20.25 9.39 28.48
N ASN A 503 19.95 8.25 29.12
CA ASN A 503 20.97 7.37 29.67
C ASN A 503 21.41 6.33 28.65
N THR A 504 20.45 5.77 27.90
CA THR A 504 20.71 4.70 26.92
C THR A 504 20.90 5.21 25.49
N GLY A 505 20.41 6.41 25.18
CA GLY A 505 20.38 6.94 23.81
C GLY A 505 19.39 6.23 22.88
N MET A 506 18.61 5.28 23.40
CA MET A 506 17.57 4.53 22.67
C MET A 506 16.27 5.35 22.61
N VAL A 507 15.47 5.11 21.58
CA VAL A 507 14.12 5.69 21.47
C VAL A 507 13.27 5.05 22.56
N LYS A 508 12.66 5.86 23.42
CA LYS A 508 11.74 5.41 24.48
C LYS A 508 10.30 5.82 24.21
N ASP A 509 10.10 6.86 23.41
CA ASP A 509 8.78 7.32 23.05
C ASP A 509 8.79 8.08 21.71
N ILE A 510 7.61 8.40 21.20
CA ILE A 510 7.38 9.17 19.99
C ILE A 510 6.41 10.32 20.28
N ASP A 511 6.74 11.53 19.85
CA ASP A 511 5.74 12.58 19.70
C ASP A 511 4.81 12.20 18.54
N TRP A 512 3.58 11.81 18.89
CA TRP A 512 2.61 11.25 17.96
C TRP A 512 2.21 12.24 16.86
N ASP A 513 1.98 13.50 17.24
CA ASP A 513 1.51 14.51 16.31
C ASP A 513 2.65 14.99 15.41
N ALA A 514 3.87 15.10 15.95
CA ALA A 514 5.07 15.40 15.16
C ALA A 514 5.42 14.25 14.19
N TYR A 515 5.26 12.99 14.61
CA TYR A 515 5.46 11.83 13.73
C TYR A 515 4.46 11.83 12.56
N ASN A 516 3.17 11.99 12.84
CA ASN A 516 2.17 12.02 11.77
C ASN A 516 2.31 13.26 10.88
N SER A 517 2.77 14.39 11.41
CA SER A 517 3.10 15.57 10.61
C SER A 517 4.32 15.33 9.72
N PHE A 518 5.33 14.60 10.21
CA PHE A 518 6.51 14.22 9.44
C PHE A 518 6.17 13.27 8.29
N THR A 519 5.41 12.21 8.58
CA THR A 519 4.94 11.26 7.55
C THR A 519 3.95 11.94 6.60
N SER A 520 3.12 12.85 7.14
CA SER A 520 2.04 13.57 6.44
C SER A 520 0.96 12.64 5.88
N ARG A 521 -0.18 13.24 5.52
CA ARG A 521 -1.18 12.57 4.67
C ARG A 521 -0.85 12.70 3.19
N SER A 522 -1.37 11.77 2.40
CA SER A 522 -1.31 11.75 0.94
C SER A 522 -2.68 11.84 0.27
N LYS A 523 -3.77 11.70 1.04
CA LYS A 523 -5.17 11.64 0.58
C LYS A 523 -6.04 12.64 1.33
N ALA A 524 -7.14 13.10 0.74
CA ALA A 524 -8.15 13.95 1.38
C ALA A 524 -9.07 13.12 2.32
N PRO A 525 -9.87 13.75 3.22
CA PRO A 525 -10.79 13.02 4.08
C PRO A 525 -11.83 12.25 3.25
N GLY A 526 -12.11 10.99 3.60
CA GLY A 526 -12.61 10.02 2.62
C GLY A 526 -11.47 9.50 1.75
N ALA A 527 -10.37 9.09 2.40
CA ALA A 527 -9.14 8.63 1.77
C ALA A 527 -9.35 7.35 0.95
N PHE A 528 -10.38 6.56 1.27
CA PHE A 528 -10.77 5.35 0.57
C PHE A 528 -12.19 5.48 0.06
N ASP A 529 -13.17 5.75 0.92
CA ASP A 529 -14.53 6.05 0.48
C ASP A 529 -14.67 7.56 0.27
N SER A 530 -14.30 8.02 -0.92
CA SER A 530 -14.26 9.44 -1.26
C SER A 530 -15.67 10.00 -1.32
N ARG A 531 -15.89 11.18 -0.73
CA ARG A 531 -17.18 11.90 -0.83
C ARG A 531 -17.56 12.28 -2.26
N ALA A 532 -16.59 12.30 -3.18
CA ALA A 532 -16.83 12.53 -4.60
C ALA A 532 -17.08 11.21 -5.38
N ASN A 533 -17.09 10.06 -4.68
CA ASN A 533 -17.29 8.72 -5.24
C ASN A 533 -16.34 8.42 -6.42
N ASP A 534 -15.07 8.81 -6.29
CA ASP A 534 -14.09 8.85 -7.37
C ASP A 534 -12.76 8.14 -7.04
N SER A 535 -12.67 7.47 -5.90
CA SER A 535 -11.45 6.76 -5.51
C SER A 535 -11.28 5.42 -6.25
N GLY A 536 -10.08 4.83 -6.14
CA GLY A 536 -9.85 3.47 -6.63
C GLY A 536 -10.70 2.44 -5.89
N GLU A 537 -10.91 2.62 -4.60
CA GLU A 537 -11.75 1.75 -3.77
C GLU A 537 -13.24 1.94 -4.07
N ASN A 538 -13.71 3.17 -4.35
CA ASN A 538 -15.06 3.39 -4.86
C ASN A 538 -15.25 2.63 -6.18
N SER A 539 -14.25 2.68 -7.07
CA SER A 539 -14.25 1.92 -8.32
C SER A 539 -14.21 0.40 -8.10
N LEU A 540 -13.53 -0.11 -7.06
CA LEU A 540 -13.56 -1.53 -6.71
C LEU A 540 -14.98 -2.00 -6.34
N PHE A 541 -15.71 -1.19 -5.57
CA PHE A 541 -17.05 -1.51 -5.08
C PHE A 541 -18.18 -1.07 -6.04
N GLY A 542 -17.84 -0.64 -7.26
CA GLY A 542 -18.80 -0.50 -8.35
C GLY A 542 -19.52 -1.83 -8.68
N THR A 543 -20.46 -1.76 -9.60
CA THR A 543 -21.25 -2.91 -10.06
C THR A 543 -20.89 -3.28 -11.50
N SER A 544 -21.59 -4.24 -12.09
CA SER A 544 -21.42 -4.55 -13.52
C SER A 544 -21.74 -3.36 -14.43
N THR A 545 -22.56 -2.42 -13.98
CA THR A 545 -23.02 -1.27 -14.77
C THR A 545 -22.61 0.09 -14.21
N SER A 546 -22.22 0.17 -12.93
CA SER A 546 -21.67 1.38 -12.30
C SER A 546 -20.17 1.25 -12.09
N ASP A 547 -19.39 2.24 -12.52
CA ASP A 547 -17.94 2.22 -12.28
C ASP A 547 -17.61 2.35 -10.80
N THR A 548 -18.30 3.25 -10.09
CA THR A 548 -18.01 3.60 -8.71
C THR A 548 -19.22 3.41 -7.81
N ASN A 549 -18.95 3.11 -6.53
CA ASN A 549 -19.96 3.10 -5.49
C ASN A 549 -19.36 3.41 -4.12
N HIS A 550 -20.20 3.91 -3.22
CA HIS A 550 -19.86 4.00 -1.81
C HIS A 550 -19.90 2.63 -1.15
N PHE A 551 -19.05 2.42 -0.14
CA PHE A 551 -18.95 1.16 0.62
C PHE A 551 -19.03 1.37 2.13
N THR A 552 -19.20 2.62 2.58
CA THR A 552 -19.47 3.01 3.95
C THR A 552 -20.72 3.90 4.02
N ILE A 553 -21.52 3.71 5.06
CA ILE A 553 -22.72 4.53 5.29
C ILE A 553 -22.33 5.99 5.53
N THR A 554 -21.20 6.24 6.20
CA THR A 554 -20.75 7.61 6.50
C THR A 554 -20.46 8.38 5.22
N ALA A 555 -19.72 7.82 4.27
CA ALA A 555 -19.44 8.51 3.00
C ALA A 555 -20.70 8.68 2.16
N ALA A 556 -21.57 7.66 2.08
CA ALA A 556 -22.84 7.75 1.35
C ALA A 556 -23.75 8.89 1.86
N LEU A 557 -23.80 9.12 3.19
CA LEU A 557 -24.55 10.23 3.79
C LEU A 557 -23.92 11.62 3.59
N HIS A 558 -22.65 11.66 3.17
CA HIS A 558 -21.89 12.89 2.93
C HIS A 558 -21.39 12.95 1.48
N ASP A 559 -22.06 12.27 0.55
CA ASP A 559 -21.79 12.32 -0.87
C ASP A 559 -21.95 13.77 -1.39
N THR A 560 -21.01 14.20 -2.21
CA THR A 560 -20.91 15.57 -2.76
C THR A 560 -21.25 15.64 -4.24
N THR A 561 -21.56 14.51 -4.86
CA THR A 561 -22.05 14.39 -6.22
C THR A 561 -23.50 14.84 -6.33
N THR A 562 -23.97 15.08 -7.55
CA THR A 562 -25.37 15.42 -7.83
C THR A 562 -26.30 14.20 -7.87
N ASN A 563 -25.80 13.01 -7.53
CA ASN A 563 -26.59 11.78 -7.56
C ASN A 563 -27.47 11.70 -6.30
N ASN A 564 -28.78 11.53 -6.46
CA ASN A 564 -29.71 11.43 -5.34
C ASN A 564 -29.95 9.98 -4.87
N ASP A 565 -29.41 9.00 -5.59
CA ASP A 565 -29.58 7.56 -5.36
C ASP A 565 -28.31 6.93 -4.74
N VAL A 566 -27.76 7.57 -3.71
CA VAL A 566 -26.50 7.15 -3.10
C VAL A 566 -26.76 6.12 -2.00
N TYR A 567 -26.27 4.90 -2.20
CA TYR A 567 -26.38 3.81 -1.24
C TYR A 567 -25.08 3.02 -1.18
N VAL A 568 -24.84 2.34 -0.05
CA VAL A 568 -23.89 1.23 -0.02
C VAL A 568 -24.58 0.06 -0.71
N GLU A 569 -24.38 -0.10 -2.01
CA GLU A 569 -24.93 -1.29 -2.68
C GLU A 569 -24.12 -2.51 -2.23
N ASN A 570 -24.85 -3.53 -1.76
CA ASN A 570 -24.32 -4.85 -1.46
C ASN A 570 -23.29 -4.91 -0.31
N ALA A 571 -23.75 -4.62 0.92
CA ALA A 571 -22.97 -4.76 2.15
C ALA A 571 -22.30 -6.16 2.34
N LYS A 572 -22.86 -7.20 1.69
CA LYS A 572 -22.25 -8.53 1.68
C LYS A 572 -20.94 -8.56 0.89
N ILE A 573 -20.83 -7.83 -0.22
CA ILE A 573 -19.56 -7.72 -0.98
C ILE A 573 -18.49 -6.98 -0.18
N VAL A 574 -18.87 -5.91 0.53
CA VAL A 574 -17.95 -5.23 1.47
C VAL A 574 -17.44 -6.22 2.53
N THR A 575 -18.36 -7.02 3.10
CA THR A 575 -18.03 -8.09 4.05
C THR A 575 -17.03 -9.09 3.45
N MET A 576 -17.28 -9.54 2.21
CA MET A 576 -16.46 -10.48 1.45
C MET A 576 -15.08 -9.93 1.07
N MET A 577 -14.85 -8.63 1.16
CA MET A 577 -13.54 -8.01 0.86
C MET A 577 -12.73 -7.66 2.12
N ASN A 578 -13.25 -7.94 3.32
CA ASN A 578 -12.59 -7.61 4.58
C ASN A 578 -12.21 -8.88 5.38
N PRO A 579 -10.90 -9.16 5.60
CA PRO A 579 -10.47 -10.33 6.36
C PRO A 579 -10.95 -10.34 7.82
N MET A 580 -11.28 -9.18 8.41
CA MET A 580 -11.77 -9.09 9.79
C MET A 580 -13.08 -9.86 10.02
N ASN A 581 -13.88 -10.08 8.97
CA ASN A 581 -15.13 -10.82 9.04
C ASN A 581 -14.95 -12.34 9.01
N TYR A 582 -13.77 -12.83 8.61
CA TYR A 582 -13.49 -14.25 8.44
C TYR A 582 -12.43 -14.80 9.40
N LEU A 583 -11.60 -13.94 9.98
CA LEU A 583 -10.63 -14.34 11.00
C LEU A 583 -11.35 -14.92 12.24
N GLY A 584 -11.14 -16.22 12.46
CA GLY A 584 -11.76 -16.99 13.53
C GLY A 584 -13.19 -17.45 13.21
N SER A 585 -13.70 -17.20 12.01
CA SER A 585 -15.00 -17.70 11.60
C SER A 585 -14.96 -19.22 11.40
N PRO A 586 -15.91 -19.99 11.95
CA PRO A 586 -16.01 -21.43 11.68
C PRO A 586 -16.39 -21.73 10.22
N SER A 587 -16.87 -20.73 9.47
CA SER A 587 -17.21 -20.89 8.05
C SER A 587 -15.98 -20.84 7.13
N ALA A 588 -14.80 -20.50 7.65
CA ALA A 588 -13.58 -20.38 6.87
C ALA A 588 -12.43 -21.19 7.51
N THR A 589 -11.60 -21.77 6.66
CA THR A 589 -10.32 -22.36 7.04
C THR A 589 -9.25 -21.26 6.95
N ASN A 590 -8.94 -20.64 8.09
CA ASN A 590 -7.90 -19.61 8.15
C ASN A 590 -6.49 -20.23 8.03
N ALA A 591 -5.57 -19.48 7.40
CA ALA A 591 -4.15 -19.78 7.39
C ALA A 591 -3.58 -19.80 8.82
N LYS A 592 -2.54 -20.59 9.03
CA LYS A 592 -1.93 -20.75 10.38
C LYS A 592 -0.92 -19.66 10.69
N TYR A 593 -0.29 -19.09 9.66
CA TYR A 593 0.83 -18.16 9.80
C TYR A 593 0.58 -16.90 8.99
N TYR A 594 0.82 -15.75 9.60
CA TYR A 594 0.71 -14.43 8.98
C TYR A 594 2.01 -13.66 9.17
N ARG A 595 2.52 -13.06 8.09
CA ARG A 595 3.64 -12.11 8.12
C ARG A 595 3.18 -10.79 7.53
N ILE A 596 3.22 -9.73 8.32
CA ILE A 596 2.71 -8.41 7.94
C ILE A 596 3.81 -7.37 8.11
N ARG A 597 3.98 -6.53 7.09
CA ARG A 597 4.92 -5.41 7.11
C ARG A 597 4.23 -4.12 6.65
N TYR A 598 4.46 -3.02 7.37
CA TYR A 598 3.97 -1.69 6.98
C TYR A 598 5.03 -0.63 7.31
N GLY A 599 5.58 0.05 6.32
CA GLY A 599 6.71 0.96 6.51
C GLY A 599 6.35 2.18 7.37
N THR A 600 7.29 2.68 8.18
CA THR A 600 7.02 3.85 9.05
C THR A 600 6.95 5.18 8.28
N ALA A 601 7.29 5.19 6.99
CA ALA A 601 7.15 6.35 6.12
C ALA A 601 5.97 6.20 5.13
N ASP A 602 5.25 5.08 5.16
CA ASP A 602 4.11 4.83 4.27
C ASP A 602 2.84 5.52 4.79
N SER A 603 2.28 6.42 3.98
CA SER A 603 1.07 7.17 4.27
C SER A 603 -0.16 6.76 3.44
N ASN A 604 -0.11 5.62 2.73
CA ASN A 604 -1.22 5.18 1.85
C ASN A 604 -2.44 4.67 2.63
N THR A 605 -2.21 4.21 3.86
CA THR A 605 -3.24 4.00 4.90
C THR A 605 -2.70 4.40 6.27
N SER A 606 -3.47 4.19 7.33
CA SER A 606 -2.97 4.27 8.70
C SER A 606 -2.23 2.97 9.05
N VAL A 607 -1.09 3.10 9.73
CA VAL A 607 -0.38 1.94 10.33
C VAL A 607 -1.28 1.12 11.27
N ALA A 608 -2.36 1.71 11.79
CA ALA A 608 -3.33 0.99 12.61
C ALA A 608 -4.02 -0.15 11.85
N ILE A 609 -4.27 -0.02 10.54
CA ILE A 609 -5.00 -1.01 9.74
C ILE A 609 -4.31 -2.38 9.72
N PRO A 610 -3.05 -2.51 9.24
CA PRO A 610 -2.35 -3.79 9.27
C PRO A 610 -2.17 -4.33 10.69
N LEU A 611 -1.92 -3.47 11.67
CA LEU A 611 -1.75 -3.88 13.06
C LEU A 611 -3.04 -4.42 13.67
N ILE A 612 -4.21 -3.87 13.32
CA ILE A 612 -5.52 -4.38 13.76
C ILE A 612 -5.74 -5.80 13.23
N VAL A 613 -5.52 -6.03 11.94
CA VAL A 613 -5.73 -7.35 11.32
C VAL A 613 -4.79 -8.39 11.94
N GLY A 614 -3.51 -8.09 12.05
CA GLY A 614 -2.55 -9.02 12.63
C GLY A 614 -2.75 -9.23 14.13
N THR A 615 -3.15 -8.21 14.89
CA THR A 615 -3.46 -8.36 16.32
C THR A 615 -4.72 -9.20 16.52
N ARG A 616 -5.74 -9.05 15.67
CA ARG A 616 -6.92 -9.92 15.69
C ARG A 616 -6.54 -11.37 15.45
N ALA A 617 -5.74 -11.64 14.41
CA ALA A 617 -5.26 -13.00 14.13
C ALA A 617 -4.45 -13.57 15.32
N GLN A 618 -3.59 -12.76 15.94
CA GLN A 618 -2.84 -13.15 17.14
C GLN A 618 -3.75 -13.47 18.33
N ASN A 619 -4.80 -12.68 18.57
CA ASN A 619 -5.75 -12.94 19.67
C ASN A 619 -6.56 -14.21 19.48
N LEU A 620 -6.71 -14.68 18.24
CA LEU A 620 -7.35 -15.94 17.89
C LEU A 620 -6.38 -17.14 17.95
N GLY A 621 -5.12 -16.92 18.31
CA GLY A 621 -4.12 -17.98 18.48
C GLY A 621 -3.32 -18.31 17.21
N TYR A 622 -3.46 -17.55 16.13
CA TYR A 622 -2.63 -17.73 14.93
C TYR A 622 -1.20 -17.19 15.15
N SER A 623 -0.24 -17.74 14.41
CA SER A 623 1.15 -17.31 14.48
C SER A 623 1.36 -16.06 13.64
N VAL A 624 1.63 -14.93 14.27
CA VAL A 624 1.73 -13.62 13.59
C VAL A 624 3.10 -12.98 13.80
N ASP A 625 3.79 -12.70 12.69
CA ASP A 625 4.99 -11.87 12.62
C ASP A 625 4.62 -10.51 12.02
N MET A 626 4.52 -9.47 12.86
CA MET A 626 4.27 -8.08 12.47
C MET A 626 5.49 -7.22 12.73
N ALA A 627 5.83 -6.33 11.78
CA ALA A 627 6.82 -5.30 12.00
C ALA A 627 6.51 -4.06 11.16
N THR A 628 7.03 -2.90 11.57
CA THR A 628 6.92 -1.65 10.80
C THR A 628 8.29 -1.15 10.37
N PRO A 629 8.88 -1.59 9.24
CA PRO A 629 10.26 -1.24 8.88
C PRO A 629 10.51 0.28 8.80
N PHE A 630 11.57 0.73 9.46
CA PHE A 630 11.86 2.16 9.62
C PHE A 630 12.25 2.83 8.31
N GLY A 631 11.65 3.97 8.00
CA GLY A 631 11.96 4.79 6.83
C GLY A 631 11.56 4.16 5.49
N VAL A 632 10.82 3.05 5.51
CA VAL A 632 10.27 2.42 4.31
C VAL A 632 8.95 3.09 3.94
N ASP A 633 8.84 3.52 2.69
CA ASP A 633 7.61 4.06 2.07
C ASP A 633 6.75 2.90 1.51
N HIS A 634 5.71 3.19 0.73
CA HIS A 634 4.81 2.22 0.14
C HIS A 634 5.49 1.27 -0.84
N ALA A 635 5.90 0.13 -0.33
CA ALA A 635 6.62 -0.90 -1.06
C ALA A 635 6.41 -2.27 -0.41
N GLY A 636 6.85 -3.31 -1.12
CA GLY A 636 6.98 -4.65 -0.60
C GLY A 636 8.19 -5.35 -1.17
N ASP A 637 8.38 -6.61 -0.80
CA ASP A 637 9.47 -7.46 -1.29
C ASP A 637 10.88 -6.87 -1.05
N TYR A 638 11.02 -5.89 -0.15
CA TYR A 638 12.29 -5.22 0.15
C TYR A 638 13.20 -6.01 1.11
N ASP A 639 12.66 -7.03 1.77
CA ASP A 639 13.35 -7.87 2.76
C ASP A 639 13.26 -9.37 2.42
N LEU A 640 13.45 -9.73 1.14
CA LEU A 640 13.33 -11.10 0.63
C LEU A 640 14.08 -12.13 1.48
N GLN A 641 15.30 -11.83 1.92
CA GLN A 641 16.05 -12.75 2.76
C GLN A 641 15.30 -13.07 4.07
N ASP A 642 14.77 -12.07 4.75
CA ASP A 642 13.97 -12.25 5.97
C ASP A 642 12.64 -12.94 5.68
N LEU A 643 11.99 -12.62 4.56
CA LEU A 643 10.77 -13.28 4.10
C LEU A 643 10.97 -14.78 3.93
N PHE A 644 11.96 -15.20 3.12
CA PHE A 644 12.19 -16.61 2.84
C PHE A 644 12.82 -17.36 4.02
N ASN A 645 13.55 -16.68 4.91
CA ASN A 645 13.96 -17.28 6.19
C ASN A 645 12.76 -17.57 7.09
N TRP A 646 11.79 -16.65 7.17
CA TRP A 646 10.54 -16.88 7.89
C TRP A 646 9.75 -18.04 7.26
N MET A 647 9.58 -18.06 5.93
CA MET A 647 8.89 -19.15 5.22
C MET A 647 9.58 -20.50 5.47
N ASP A 648 10.90 -20.56 5.37
CA ASP A 648 11.67 -21.78 5.66
C ASP A 648 11.42 -22.26 7.10
N SER A 649 11.39 -21.34 8.06
CA SER A 649 11.17 -21.69 9.48
C SER A 649 9.80 -22.33 9.71
N ILE A 650 8.73 -21.81 9.10
CA ILE A 650 7.37 -22.33 9.30
C ILE A 650 7.09 -23.60 8.49
N VAL A 651 7.81 -23.82 7.39
CA VAL A 651 7.66 -25.03 6.55
C VAL A 651 8.50 -26.17 7.09
N LYS A 652 9.78 -25.93 7.46
CA LYS A 652 10.70 -26.97 7.94
C LYS A 652 10.41 -27.42 9.36
N ASN A 653 10.00 -26.51 10.25
CA ASN A 653 9.63 -26.88 11.63
C ASN A 653 8.22 -27.49 11.72
N GLY A 654 7.42 -27.38 10.66
CA GLY A 654 6.12 -28.04 10.53
C GLY A 654 6.17 -29.42 9.87
N ARG A 655 7.36 -30.03 9.80
CA ARG A 655 7.60 -31.40 9.31
C ARG A 655 7.48 -32.43 10.43
#